data_AF-A0A255T5S2-F1
#
_entry.id   AF-A0A255T5S2-F1
#
_cell.length_a   1.000
_cell.length_b   1.000
_cell.length_c   1.000
_cell.angle_alpha   90.00
_cell.angle_beta   90.00
_cell.angle_gamma   90.00
#
_symmetry.space_group_name_H-M   'P 1'
#
loop_
_entity.id
_entity.type
_entity.pdbx_description
1 polymer ?
#
loop_
_entity_poly.entity_id
_entity_poly.type
_entity_poly.pdbx_seq_one_letter_code
_entity_poly.pdbx_strand_id
1 'polypeptide(L)'
;MCICAQPEDVTKKYIENPDFEARFAAWINPGKFTYNIANTFEGKNERVWMEKWVSRGSKLGTNTGMYQTLYHLPDGTYTLVAAAKNVNQVNSSEICTGAYLYAGQEQTAINAPGDYSVTFTVANGKANVGIRLKDCTGNWVCIDNLRLYYNGVNADSLSTEQARIETERQTLREKVESAAPTSLTVSTFEFIPTGNTIALGRSTISGTCKEKGFCWSTKPNPTIFDESTTETLEGTSIYVMRGLTPATPYYMRAYAMTSGGYVAYGEERKIVTLPEGVMTWSYDDAALKDTKYTEQQAIDANARIKSASAECVWMYNQLSYIPGFHLSVHFNRGAGAGDGTADCSYGGWMRVSQNTPYQQTGTMLHETNHGVGVGTTWEWNNNANLRSNVSRGKWLGPMATKMVRFINNNNTSLMDGDKSHMWPYGINGAHEDTYQPSNVSLYFYNILITHALHQDGVPCTSSVGFASPAYLFEQRDTIKYYLKNSQFTDGYLYGSKLTVKYQEATKDEVLANDGYAWYVRYDAKKRYYYFQNAATGKMLTYNSGFKVTTADTPTFAELFHVLPARIDSQLGSEDIPLTKTAYWLLHPNKYSSPALTATAKAITESKYDASNEATAQQWFILTADELETLTTSIEEAPKATESTHSTDIYDLQGRKVNTASPRHGIYIVNGRKVVK
;
A
#
# COMPACT_ATOMS: atom_id res chain seq x y z
N MET A 1 -50.24 -8.06 19.81
CA MET A 1 -49.56 -6.89 19.22
C MET A 1 -48.08 -7.24 19.08
N CYS A 2 -47.64 -7.68 17.90
CA CYS A 2 -46.21 -7.66 17.59
C CYS A 2 -45.84 -6.19 17.40
N ILE A 3 -44.96 -5.68 18.26
CA ILE A 3 -44.30 -4.41 18.02
C ILE A 3 -43.42 -4.64 16.80
N CYS A 4 -43.86 -4.22 15.60
CA CYS A 4 -42.95 -4.11 14.47
C CYS A 4 -41.82 -3.18 14.92
N ALA A 5 -40.62 -3.72 15.08
CA ALA A 5 -39.45 -2.91 15.36
C ALA A 5 -39.35 -1.82 14.29
N GLN A 6 -39.24 -0.57 14.71
CA GLN A 6 -39.01 0.53 13.78
C GLN A 6 -37.67 0.31 13.08
N PRO A 7 -37.54 0.62 11.79
CA PRO A 7 -36.25 0.57 11.11
C PRO A 7 -35.17 1.36 11.86
N GLU A 8 -34.01 0.76 12.07
CA GLU A 8 -32.87 1.39 12.74
C GLU A 8 -32.10 2.24 11.72
N ASP A 9 -31.91 3.54 11.98
CA ASP A 9 -31.03 4.39 11.16
C ASP A 9 -29.57 3.98 11.40
N VAL A 10 -28.98 3.38 10.37
CA VAL A 10 -27.60 2.88 10.35
C VAL A 10 -26.73 3.67 9.36
N THR A 11 -27.19 4.84 8.90
CA THR A 11 -26.54 5.68 7.88
C THR A 11 -25.09 5.96 8.25
N LYS A 12 -24.85 6.58 9.41
CA LYS A 12 -23.49 6.97 9.85
C LYS A 12 -22.58 5.79 10.18
N LYS A 13 -23.14 4.58 10.30
CA LYS A 13 -22.39 3.36 10.59
C LYS A 13 -21.84 2.71 9.34
N TYR A 14 -22.58 2.76 8.23
CA TYR A 14 -22.24 2.02 7.02
C TYR A 14 -22.03 2.88 5.78
N ILE A 15 -22.73 4.02 5.66
CA ILE A 15 -22.51 4.95 4.56
C ILE A 15 -21.49 6.01 5.01
N GLU A 16 -20.33 6.00 4.37
CA GLU A 16 -19.35 7.06 4.53
C GLU A 16 -19.70 8.23 3.61
N ASN A 17 -19.58 9.46 4.13
CA ASN A 17 -19.86 10.69 3.38
C ASN A 17 -21.25 10.68 2.68
N PRO A 18 -22.36 10.43 3.42
CA PRO A 18 -23.70 10.28 2.87
C PRO A 18 -24.28 11.57 2.26
N ASP A 19 -23.75 12.72 2.67
CA ASP A 19 -24.16 14.06 2.24
C ASP A 19 -23.09 14.75 1.38
N PHE A 20 -22.07 14.01 0.93
CA PHE A 20 -21.03 14.51 0.02
C PHE A 20 -20.21 15.73 0.50
N GLU A 21 -20.30 16.12 1.77
CA GLU A 21 -19.52 17.22 2.36
C GLU A 21 -18.01 16.97 2.34
N ALA A 22 -17.55 15.74 2.10
CA ALA A 22 -16.17 15.38 1.80
C ALA A 22 -15.96 15.02 0.32
N ARG A 23 -16.69 15.67 -0.58
CA ARG A 23 -16.64 15.46 -2.04
C ARG A 23 -16.85 13.98 -2.39
N PHE A 24 -15.87 13.32 -3.03
CA PHE A 24 -15.96 11.91 -3.45
C PHE A 24 -15.31 10.95 -2.45
N ALA A 25 -14.98 11.40 -1.23
CA ALA A 25 -14.50 10.50 -0.17
C ALA A 25 -15.42 9.28 -0.05
N ALA A 26 -14.83 8.09 -0.13
CA ALA A 26 -15.48 6.77 -0.12
C ALA A 26 -16.43 6.45 -1.30
N TRP A 27 -16.56 7.32 -2.31
CA TRP A 27 -17.44 7.10 -3.47
C TRP A 27 -16.65 6.79 -4.74
N ILE A 28 -16.99 5.68 -5.39
CA ILE A 28 -16.45 5.26 -6.69
C ILE A 28 -17.28 5.91 -7.80
N ASN A 29 -16.64 6.72 -8.66
CA ASN A 29 -17.32 7.61 -9.61
C ASN A 29 -16.93 7.38 -11.09
N PRO A 30 -17.14 6.17 -11.66
CA PRO A 30 -16.91 5.92 -13.08
C PRO A 30 -17.86 6.73 -13.98
N GLY A 31 -18.95 7.21 -13.41
CA GLY A 31 -19.92 8.07 -14.07
C GLY A 31 -19.47 9.50 -14.26
N LYS A 32 -18.31 9.90 -13.72
CA LYS A 32 -17.79 11.26 -13.79
C LYS A 32 -18.83 12.30 -13.39
N PHE A 33 -19.50 12.04 -12.27
CA PHE A 33 -20.26 13.06 -11.57
C PHE A 33 -19.28 14.15 -11.09
N THR A 34 -19.78 15.36 -10.93
CA THR A 34 -19.05 16.51 -10.38
C THR A 34 -19.75 16.95 -9.10
N TYR A 35 -19.01 17.53 -8.15
CA TYR A 35 -19.66 18.18 -7.02
C TYR A 35 -20.10 19.60 -7.37
N ASN A 36 -21.10 20.09 -6.66
CA ASN A 36 -21.59 21.46 -6.75
C ASN A 36 -21.91 21.98 -5.33
N ILE A 37 -21.86 23.30 -5.16
CA ILE A 37 -22.13 24.00 -3.88
C ILE A 37 -23.27 25.02 -3.98
N ALA A 38 -23.83 25.20 -5.18
CA ALA A 38 -24.89 26.16 -5.43
C ALA A 38 -26.22 25.70 -4.83
N ASN A 39 -27.09 26.66 -4.50
CA ASN A 39 -28.44 26.41 -4.02
C ASN A 39 -29.43 26.12 -5.16
N THR A 40 -29.10 25.14 -6.02
CA THR A 40 -29.89 24.79 -7.23
C THR A 40 -30.43 23.35 -7.19
N PHE A 41 -30.30 22.69 -6.05
CA PHE A 41 -30.92 21.40 -5.78
C PHE A 41 -31.68 21.48 -4.45
N GLU A 42 -33.00 21.36 -4.49
CA GLU A 42 -33.83 21.54 -3.28
C GLU A 42 -33.67 20.39 -2.28
N GLY A 43 -33.27 19.20 -2.75
CA GLY A 43 -33.07 18.02 -1.91
C GLY A 43 -31.70 17.94 -1.23
N LYS A 44 -30.83 18.93 -1.42
CA LYS A 44 -29.48 18.90 -0.85
C LYS A 44 -29.50 19.01 0.67
N ASN A 45 -28.60 18.31 1.34
CA ASN A 45 -28.30 18.50 2.75
C ASN A 45 -27.00 19.31 2.86
N GLU A 46 -26.94 20.26 3.80
CA GLU A 46 -25.79 21.17 3.91
C GLU A 46 -25.44 21.93 2.59
N ARG A 47 -24.24 21.76 2.04
CA ARG A 47 -23.71 22.62 0.94
C ARG A 47 -23.32 21.85 -0.30
N VAL A 48 -22.60 20.74 -0.16
CA VAL A 48 -22.01 20.00 -1.27
C VAL A 48 -22.97 18.91 -1.70
N TRP A 49 -23.18 18.77 -3.00
CA TRP A 49 -24.01 17.71 -3.58
C TRP A 49 -23.43 17.26 -4.92
N MET A 50 -23.87 16.10 -5.41
CA MET A 50 -23.33 15.50 -6.62
C MET A 50 -24.25 15.66 -7.81
N GLU A 51 -23.65 15.92 -8.97
CA GLU A 51 -24.40 16.13 -10.20
C GLU A 51 -23.73 15.49 -11.40
N LYS A 52 -24.55 15.10 -12.37
CA LYS A 52 -24.12 14.89 -13.74
C LYS A 52 -24.97 15.76 -14.63
N TRP A 53 -24.32 16.66 -15.35
CA TRP A 53 -24.97 17.65 -16.19
C TRP A 53 -24.36 17.67 -17.58
N VAL A 54 -25.22 17.78 -18.59
CA VAL A 54 -24.86 18.11 -19.97
C VAL A 54 -25.72 19.27 -20.45
N SER A 55 -25.28 19.92 -21.53
CA SER A 55 -25.96 21.06 -22.15
C SER A 55 -27.47 20.87 -22.23
N ARG A 56 -28.20 21.93 -21.90
CA ARG A 56 -29.67 21.97 -21.94
C ARG A 56 -30.21 21.40 -23.26
N GLY A 57 -31.11 20.43 -23.18
CA GLY A 57 -31.71 19.73 -24.33
C GLY A 57 -30.91 18.53 -24.85
N SER A 58 -29.70 18.29 -24.34
CA SER A 58 -28.94 17.06 -24.57
C SER A 58 -29.43 15.94 -23.65
N LYS A 59 -28.93 14.71 -23.85
CA LYS A 59 -29.27 13.56 -23.00
C LYS A 59 -28.01 12.98 -22.40
N LEU A 60 -28.08 12.57 -21.14
CA LEU A 60 -26.94 11.95 -20.46
C LEU A 60 -26.56 10.60 -21.07
N GLY A 61 -27.54 9.81 -21.54
CA GLY A 61 -27.37 8.65 -22.44
C GLY A 61 -26.36 7.56 -22.01
N THR A 62 -25.84 7.60 -20.79
CA THR A 62 -24.65 6.85 -20.37
C THR A 62 -25.04 5.68 -19.48
N ASN A 63 -24.39 4.53 -19.67
CA ASN A 63 -24.55 3.30 -18.86
C ASN A 63 -23.46 3.23 -17.79
N THR A 64 -23.60 4.04 -16.74
CA THR A 64 -22.57 4.22 -15.69
C THR A 64 -23.23 4.74 -14.41
N GLY A 65 -22.46 5.17 -13.42
CA GLY A 65 -23.01 5.68 -12.16
C GLY A 65 -21.95 6.11 -11.17
N MET A 66 -22.39 6.33 -9.94
CA MET A 66 -21.52 6.54 -8.79
C MET A 66 -22.04 5.68 -7.65
N TYR A 67 -21.14 5.05 -6.90
CA TYR A 67 -21.53 4.10 -5.86
C TYR A 67 -20.50 3.97 -4.75
N GLN A 68 -20.95 3.45 -3.61
CA GLN A 68 -20.11 3.01 -2.51
C GLN A 68 -20.39 1.52 -2.27
N THR A 69 -19.32 0.75 -2.02
CA THR A 69 -19.46 -0.60 -1.50
C THR A 69 -19.53 -0.51 0.01
N LEU A 70 -20.65 -0.94 0.58
CA LEU A 70 -20.82 -1.09 2.03
C LEU A 70 -20.27 -2.45 2.44
N TYR A 71 -19.49 -2.49 3.53
CA TYR A 71 -18.86 -3.69 4.05
C TYR A 71 -19.33 -4.00 5.47
N HIS A 72 -19.16 -5.26 5.90
CA HIS A 72 -19.47 -5.72 7.25
C HIS A 72 -20.93 -5.49 7.70
N LEU A 73 -21.85 -5.53 6.73
CA LEU A 73 -23.28 -5.42 6.98
C LEU A 73 -23.81 -6.70 7.65
N PRO A 74 -24.61 -6.61 8.71
CA PRO A 74 -25.38 -7.75 9.20
C PRO A 74 -26.33 -8.27 8.12
N ASP A 75 -26.57 -9.58 8.13
CA ASP A 75 -27.59 -10.18 7.27
C ASP A 75 -28.98 -9.60 7.61
N GLY A 76 -29.78 -9.39 6.57
CA GLY A 76 -31.14 -8.89 6.69
C GLY A 76 -31.51 -7.91 5.59
N THR A 77 -32.63 -7.23 5.81
CA THR A 77 -33.21 -6.31 4.84
C THR A 77 -32.93 -4.86 5.22
N TYR A 78 -32.71 -4.03 4.22
CA TYR A 78 -32.33 -2.64 4.37
C TYR A 78 -33.15 -1.76 3.43
N THR A 79 -33.34 -0.50 3.79
CA THR A 79 -33.91 0.52 2.91
C THR A 79 -32.90 1.65 2.74
N LEU A 80 -32.45 1.87 1.50
CA LEU A 80 -31.66 3.03 1.12
C LEU A 80 -32.61 4.12 0.65
N VAL A 81 -32.42 5.34 1.15
CA VAL A 81 -33.15 6.55 0.73
C VAL A 81 -32.14 7.59 0.26
N ALA A 82 -32.46 8.34 -0.79
CA ALA A 82 -31.64 9.48 -1.22
C ALA A 82 -32.53 10.57 -1.79
N ALA A 83 -32.14 11.83 -1.59
CA ALA A 83 -32.69 12.92 -2.35
C ALA A 83 -32.07 12.90 -3.75
N ALA A 84 -32.89 12.90 -4.79
CA ALA A 84 -32.40 12.85 -6.16
C ALA A 84 -33.29 13.64 -7.12
N LYS A 85 -32.71 13.96 -8.29
CA LYS A 85 -33.48 14.53 -9.40
C LYS A 85 -32.98 13.99 -10.74
N ASN A 86 -33.88 13.91 -11.71
CA ASN A 86 -33.58 13.63 -13.11
C ASN A 86 -34.52 14.50 -13.94
N VAL A 87 -33.98 15.50 -14.63
CA VAL A 87 -34.80 16.50 -15.33
C VAL A 87 -34.25 16.84 -16.71
N ASN A 88 -35.16 17.28 -17.59
CA ASN A 88 -34.83 18.00 -18.81
C ASN A 88 -35.11 19.49 -18.61
N GLN A 89 -34.06 20.30 -18.58
CA GLN A 89 -34.18 21.74 -18.34
C GLN A 89 -34.86 22.48 -19.51
N VAL A 90 -35.02 21.88 -20.70
CA VAL A 90 -35.80 22.47 -21.80
C VAL A 90 -37.29 22.36 -21.53
N ASN A 91 -37.74 21.16 -21.13
CA ASN A 91 -39.12 20.86 -20.83
C ASN A 91 -39.21 20.29 -19.42
N SER A 92 -39.40 21.17 -18.44
CA SER A 92 -39.47 20.80 -17.02
C SER A 92 -40.69 19.94 -16.68
N SER A 93 -41.66 19.79 -17.59
CA SER A 93 -42.81 18.89 -17.44
C SER A 93 -42.58 17.50 -18.03
N GLU A 94 -41.46 17.27 -18.73
CA GLU A 94 -41.08 15.95 -19.24
C GLU A 94 -40.72 15.01 -18.08
N ILE A 95 -41.31 13.81 -18.07
CA ILE A 95 -40.90 12.73 -17.17
C ILE A 95 -39.65 12.09 -17.77
N CYS A 96 -38.49 12.42 -17.20
CA CYS A 96 -37.23 11.80 -17.62
C CYS A 96 -37.13 10.38 -17.06
N THR A 97 -36.42 9.51 -17.79
CA THR A 97 -36.20 8.11 -17.44
C THR A 97 -34.71 7.77 -17.48
N GLY A 98 -34.35 6.58 -17.02
CA GLY A 98 -32.99 6.06 -17.14
C GLY A 98 -32.01 6.55 -16.07
N ALA A 99 -32.50 7.15 -14.98
CA ALA A 99 -31.73 7.36 -13.75
C ALA A 99 -32.36 6.52 -12.63
N TYR A 100 -31.53 5.90 -11.77
CA TYR A 100 -32.00 4.98 -10.74
C TYR A 100 -31.19 5.14 -9.46
N LEU A 101 -31.89 5.21 -8.32
CA LEU A 101 -31.30 4.89 -7.02
C LEU A 101 -31.23 3.37 -6.94
N TYR A 102 -30.08 2.80 -6.58
CA TYR A 102 -29.91 1.35 -6.54
C TYR A 102 -29.17 0.88 -5.30
N ALA A 103 -29.47 -0.34 -4.87
CA ALA A 103 -28.81 -1.04 -3.79
C ALA A 103 -28.78 -2.55 -4.08
N GLY A 104 -27.59 -3.13 -4.16
CA GLY A 104 -27.42 -4.51 -4.62
C GLY A 104 -27.96 -4.69 -6.04
N GLN A 105 -28.92 -5.59 -6.19
CA GLN A 105 -29.63 -5.85 -7.46
C GLN A 105 -30.92 -5.03 -7.61
N GLU A 106 -31.36 -4.36 -6.54
CA GLU A 106 -32.63 -3.63 -6.50
C GLU A 106 -32.44 -2.18 -6.93
N GLN A 107 -33.47 -1.59 -7.53
CA GLN A 107 -33.43 -0.20 -7.97
C GLN A 107 -34.79 0.48 -8.04
N THR A 108 -34.81 1.79 -7.88
CA THR A 108 -36.00 2.65 -8.03
C THR A 108 -35.71 3.78 -9.03
N ALA A 109 -36.62 4.00 -9.98
CA ALA A 109 -36.47 5.01 -11.03
C ALA A 109 -36.59 6.44 -10.46
N ILE A 110 -35.66 7.30 -10.85
CA ILE A 110 -35.62 8.72 -10.53
C ILE A 110 -36.13 9.50 -11.74
N ASN A 111 -37.27 10.19 -11.58
CA ASN A 111 -37.98 10.82 -12.69
C ASN A 111 -38.24 12.32 -12.51
N ALA A 112 -38.15 12.82 -11.27
CA ALA A 112 -38.38 14.21 -10.88
C ALA A 112 -37.60 14.53 -9.58
N PRO A 113 -37.49 15.80 -9.15
CA PRO A 113 -36.94 16.12 -7.84
C PRO A 113 -37.75 15.48 -6.70
N GLY A 114 -37.10 14.79 -5.77
CA GLY A 114 -37.76 14.20 -4.59
C GLY A 114 -36.87 13.22 -3.83
N ASP A 115 -37.44 12.63 -2.77
CA ASP A 115 -36.85 11.51 -2.04
C ASP A 115 -37.24 10.18 -2.71
N TYR A 116 -36.25 9.32 -2.93
CA TYR A 116 -36.42 7.99 -3.51
C TYR A 116 -35.91 6.95 -2.54
N SER A 117 -36.56 5.79 -2.50
CA SER A 117 -36.17 4.68 -1.62
C SER A 117 -36.12 3.35 -2.36
N VAL A 118 -35.14 2.52 -2.04
CA VAL A 118 -35.04 1.14 -2.53
C VAL A 118 -34.79 0.19 -1.35
N THR A 119 -35.56 -0.89 -1.28
CA THR A 119 -35.38 -1.95 -0.26
C THR A 119 -34.62 -3.11 -0.88
N PHE A 120 -33.63 -3.64 -0.16
CA PHE A 120 -32.76 -4.72 -0.63
C PHE A 120 -32.40 -5.67 0.52
N THR A 121 -31.86 -6.85 0.17
CA THR A 121 -31.44 -7.88 1.14
C THR A 121 -29.93 -8.10 1.06
N VAL A 122 -29.29 -8.29 2.21
CA VAL A 122 -27.87 -8.60 2.35
C VAL A 122 -27.71 -9.98 2.98
N ALA A 123 -26.86 -10.81 2.39
CA ALA A 123 -26.61 -12.19 2.80
C ALA A 123 -25.12 -12.59 2.83
N ASN A 124 -24.22 -11.65 2.53
CA ASN A 124 -22.78 -11.87 2.41
C ASN A 124 -21.97 -10.71 3.01
N GLY A 125 -22.61 -9.89 3.83
CA GLY A 125 -22.02 -8.74 4.49
C GLY A 125 -21.59 -7.57 3.60
N LYS A 126 -21.97 -7.55 2.32
CA LYS A 126 -21.63 -6.44 1.41
C LYS A 126 -22.78 -6.05 0.47
N ALA A 127 -22.84 -4.76 0.12
CA ALA A 127 -23.77 -4.25 -0.89
C ALA A 127 -23.24 -2.99 -1.56
N ASN A 128 -23.41 -2.90 -2.88
CA ASN A 128 -23.14 -1.65 -3.59
C ASN A 128 -24.39 -0.79 -3.56
N VAL A 129 -24.25 0.47 -3.16
CA VAL A 129 -25.33 1.46 -3.11
C VAL A 129 -24.96 2.71 -3.88
N GLY A 130 -25.92 3.36 -4.53
CA GLY A 130 -25.69 4.65 -5.17
C GLY A 130 -26.66 4.98 -6.29
N ILE A 131 -26.17 5.73 -7.28
CA ILE A 131 -26.95 6.15 -8.45
C ILE A 131 -26.42 5.51 -9.72
N ARG A 132 -27.33 5.05 -10.58
CA ARG A 132 -27.01 4.47 -11.89
C ARG A 132 -27.78 5.16 -12.98
N LEU A 133 -27.11 5.42 -14.09
CA LEU A 133 -27.67 5.90 -15.33
C LEU A 133 -27.69 4.74 -16.33
N LYS A 134 -28.82 4.58 -17.01
CA LYS A 134 -29.03 3.63 -18.10
C LYS A 134 -29.87 4.28 -19.19
N ASP A 135 -29.22 4.64 -20.29
CA ASP A 135 -29.84 5.36 -21.41
C ASP A 135 -30.64 6.61 -20.95
N CYS A 136 -30.10 7.34 -19.97
CA CYS A 136 -30.78 8.44 -19.28
C CYS A 136 -31.23 9.55 -20.24
N THR A 137 -32.53 9.88 -20.19
CA THR A 137 -33.15 10.88 -21.07
C THR A 137 -33.04 12.31 -20.55
N GLY A 138 -32.87 12.50 -19.25
CA GLY A 138 -32.61 13.81 -18.66
C GLY A 138 -31.24 14.36 -19.05
N ASN A 139 -31.12 15.69 -19.01
CA ASN A 139 -29.85 16.39 -19.21
C ASN A 139 -29.15 16.71 -17.87
N TRP A 140 -29.86 16.53 -16.75
CA TRP A 140 -29.35 16.85 -15.42
C TRP A 140 -29.85 15.87 -14.37
N VAL A 141 -28.91 15.19 -13.72
CA VAL A 141 -29.16 14.28 -12.60
C VAL A 141 -28.40 14.75 -11.37
N CYS A 142 -29.03 14.69 -10.20
CA CYS A 142 -28.41 15.00 -8.92
C CYS A 142 -28.72 13.95 -7.87
N ILE A 143 -27.83 13.82 -6.88
CA ILE A 143 -28.02 12.99 -5.70
C ILE A 143 -27.38 13.65 -4.48
N ASP A 144 -28.04 13.53 -3.34
CA ASP A 144 -27.55 13.94 -2.03
C ASP A 144 -28.35 13.26 -0.90
N ASN A 145 -27.99 13.51 0.37
CA ASN A 145 -28.76 13.15 1.56
C ASN A 145 -29.13 11.65 1.60
N LEU A 146 -28.11 10.80 1.46
CA LEU A 146 -28.30 9.37 1.54
C LEU A 146 -28.55 8.92 2.98
N ARG A 147 -29.54 8.05 3.15
CA ARG A 147 -29.94 7.47 4.44
C ARG A 147 -30.10 5.96 4.28
N LEU A 148 -29.61 5.20 5.25
CA LEU A 148 -29.71 3.74 5.27
C LEU A 148 -30.40 3.28 6.55
N TYR A 149 -31.46 2.48 6.38
CA TYR A 149 -32.21 1.92 7.49
C TYR A 149 -32.10 0.39 7.49
N TYR A 150 -31.81 -0.21 8.65
CA TYR A 150 -31.88 -1.65 8.85
C TYR A 150 -33.29 -2.04 9.30
N ASN A 151 -33.93 -2.91 8.52
CA ASN A 151 -35.32 -3.32 8.72
C ASN A 151 -35.43 -4.67 9.47
N GLY A 152 -34.31 -5.27 9.86
CA GLY A 152 -34.27 -6.59 10.48
C GLY A 152 -34.17 -7.74 9.48
N VAL A 153 -34.15 -8.96 10.02
CA VAL A 153 -34.07 -10.20 9.24
C VAL A 153 -35.45 -10.62 8.74
N ASN A 154 -35.59 -10.72 7.42
CA ASN A 154 -36.68 -11.44 6.77
C ASN A 154 -36.13 -12.79 6.29
N ALA A 155 -36.59 -13.89 6.89
CA ALA A 155 -36.05 -15.22 6.59
C ALA A 155 -36.27 -15.65 5.13
N ASP A 156 -37.41 -15.30 4.54
CA ASP A 156 -37.73 -15.65 3.15
C ASP A 156 -36.84 -14.87 2.18
N SER A 157 -36.70 -13.56 2.39
CA SER A 157 -35.80 -12.72 1.58
C SER A 157 -34.33 -13.15 1.71
N LEU A 158 -33.89 -13.46 2.94
CA LEU A 158 -32.52 -13.89 3.19
C LEU A 158 -32.23 -15.24 2.53
N SER A 159 -33.11 -16.23 2.68
CA SER A 159 -32.94 -17.55 2.07
C SER A 159 -32.94 -17.48 0.54
N THR A 160 -33.77 -16.62 -0.04
CA THR A 160 -33.82 -16.36 -1.50
C THR A 160 -32.48 -15.80 -1.99
N GLU A 161 -31.95 -14.80 -1.29
CA GLU A 161 -30.68 -14.17 -1.66
C GLU A 161 -29.47 -15.11 -1.46
N GLN A 162 -29.47 -15.90 -0.38
CA GLN A 162 -28.45 -16.94 -0.14
C GLN A 162 -28.45 -18.00 -1.24
N ALA A 163 -29.63 -18.51 -1.62
CA ALA A 163 -29.77 -19.50 -2.68
C ALA A 163 -29.27 -18.96 -4.02
N ARG A 164 -29.54 -17.68 -4.33
CA ARG A 164 -29.05 -17.01 -5.54
C ARG A 164 -27.52 -16.93 -5.55
N ILE A 165 -26.91 -16.44 -4.47
CA ILE A 165 -25.44 -16.33 -4.34
C ILE A 165 -24.78 -17.71 -4.46
N GLU A 166 -25.34 -18.74 -3.82
CA GLU A 166 -24.79 -20.09 -3.90
C GLU A 166 -24.91 -20.66 -5.32
N THR A 167 -26.03 -20.43 -6.01
CA THR A 167 -26.21 -20.85 -7.41
C THR A 167 -25.18 -20.21 -8.34
N GLU A 168 -24.90 -18.91 -8.18
CA GLU A 168 -23.85 -18.22 -8.96
C GLU A 168 -22.46 -18.78 -8.67
N ARG A 169 -22.15 -19.03 -7.39
CA ARG A 169 -20.86 -19.60 -6.96
C ARG A 169 -20.69 -21.03 -7.47
N GLN A 170 -21.72 -21.87 -7.40
CA GLN A 170 -21.69 -23.23 -7.92
C GLN A 170 -21.50 -23.25 -9.43
N THR A 171 -22.24 -22.41 -10.16
CA THR A 171 -22.09 -22.28 -11.63
C THR A 171 -20.66 -21.89 -12.01
N LEU A 172 -20.04 -20.98 -11.25
CA LEU A 172 -18.65 -20.62 -11.46
C LEU A 172 -17.68 -21.77 -11.15
N ARG A 173 -17.91 -22.52 -10.06
CA ARG A 173 -17.08 -23.69 -9.70
C ARG A 173 -17.10 -24.76 -10.78
N GLU A 174 -18.29 -25.16 -11.21
CA GLU A 174 -18.45 -26.17 -12.27
C GLU A 174 -17.74 -25.74 -13.56
N LYS A 175 -17.81 -24.44 -13.89
CA LYS A 175 -17.10 -23.88 -15.04
C LYS A 175 -15.58 -23.92 -14.89
N VAL A 176 -15.05 -23.64 -13.70
CA VAL A 176 -13.61 -23.65 -13.43
C VAL A 176 -13.06 -25.08 -13.38
N GLU A 177 -13.78 -26.01 -12.75
CA GLU A 177 -13.39 -27.41 -12.60
C GLU A 177 -13.41 -28.18 -13.93
N SER A 178 -14.32 -27.82 -14.84
CA SER A 178 -14.40 -28.43 -16.17
C SER A 178 -13.46 -27.81 -17.21
N ALA A 179 -12.73 -26.73 -16.86
CA ALA A 179 -11.94 -25.99 -17.81
C ALA A 179 -10.63 -26.69 -18.21
N ALA A 180 -10.38 -26.78 -19.52
CA ALA A 180 -9.13 -27.31 -20.04
C ALA A 180 -7.96 -26.35 -19.77
N PRO A 181 -6.76 -26.86 -19.40
CA PRO A 181 -5.55 -26.04 -19.27
C PRO A 181 -5.22 -25.25 -20.53
N THR A 182 -4.63 -24.06 -20.34
CA THR A 182 -4.20 -23.17 -21.44
C THR A 182 -2.79 -22.65 -21.18
N SER A 183 -2.19 -21.97 -22.17
CA SER A 183 -0.90 -21.28 -22.01
C SER A 183 -0.97 -19.96 -21.23
N LEU A 184 -2.13 -19.65 -20.62
CA LEU A 184 -2.33 -18.43 -19.83
C LEU A 184 -1.38 -18.44 -18.61
N THR A 185 -0.52 -17.42 -18.51
CA THR A 185 0.34 -17.21 -17.34
C THR A 185 0.07 -15.86 -16.71
N VAL A 186 0.25 -15.81 -15.39
CA VAL A 186 0.04 -14.62 -14.57
C VAL A 186 1.25 -14.48 -13.65
N SER A 187 1.73 -13.26 -13.48
CA SER A 187 2.71 -12.92 -12.44
C SER A 187 2.18 -11.76 -11.60
N THR A 188 2.28 -11.91 -10.28
CA THR A 188 1.94 -10.89 -9.29
C THR A 188 3.18 -10.06 -9.01
N PHE A 189 3.06 -8.74 -9.17
CA PHE A 189 4.18 -7.84 -8.89
C PHE A 189 4.65 -7.98 -7.43
N GLU A 190 5.96 -7.91 -7.22
CA GLU A 190 6.56 -8.15 -5.89
C GLU A 190 6.14 -7.10 -4.86
N PHE A 191 6.17 -5.83 -5.26
CA PHE A 191 5.80 -4.73 -4.38
C PHE A 191 4.30 -4.44 -4.44
N ILE A 192 3.63 -4.54 -3.30
CA ILE A 192 2.21 -4.23 -3.12
C ILE A 192 2.06 -3.02 -2.18
N PRO A 193 1.75 -1.82 -2.71
CA PRO A 193 1.37 -0.67 -1.89
C PRO A 193 0.18 -0.99 -1.01
N THR A 194 0.30 -0.69 0.29
CA THR A 194 -0.71 -1.03 1.29
C THR A 194 -0.95 0.17 2.20
N GLY A 195 -2.23 0.53 2.35
CA GLY A 195 -2.75 1.52 3.29
C GLY A 195 -3.44 0.86 4.50
N ASN A 196 -4.35 1.58 5.13
CA ASN A 196 -5.11 1.15 6.30
C ASN A 196 -6.23 0.19 5.89
N THR A 197 -6.97 0.55 4.84
CA THR A 197 -8.15 -0.19 4.36
C THR A 197 -8.06 -0.55 2.87
N ILE A 198 -6.97 -0.16 2.21
CA ILE A 198 -6.74 -0.29 0.78
C ILE A 198 -5.40 -0.96 0.50
N ALA A 199 -5.34 -1.79 -0.53
CA ALA A 199 -4.09 -2.22 -1.16
C ALA A 199 -4.16 -2.09 -2.68
N LEU A 200 -3.00 -1.90 -3.33
CA LEU A 200 -2.91 -1.77 -4.79
C LEU A 200 -2.15 -2.92 -5.43
N GLY A 201 -2.73 -3.49 -6.49
CA GLY A 201 -2.16 -4.63 -7.22
C GLY A 201 -1.74 -4.27 -8.63
N ARG A 202 -0.65 -4.89 -9.11
CA ARG A 202 -0.26 -4.89 -10.52
C ARG A 202 0.14 -6.31 -10.93
N SER A 203 -0.16 -6.67 -12.16
CA SER A 203 0.10 -8.02 -12.69
C SER A 203 0.59 -7.99 -14.13
N THR A 204 1.41 -8.97 -14.51
CA THR A 204 1.71 -9.27 -15.91
C THR A 204 0.93 -10.51 -16.32
N ILE A 205 0.24 -10.45 -17.46
CA ILE A 205 -0.57 -11.54 -17.98
C ILE A 205 -0.12 -11.82 -19.42
N SER A 206 0.17 -13.09 -19.72
CA SER A 206 0.47 -13.55 -21.07
C SER A 206 -0.57 -14.58 -21.49
N GLY A 207 -1.13 -14.41 -22.69
CA GLY A 207 -2.23 -15.22 -23.21
C GLY A 207 -3.59 -14.50 -23.16
N THR A 208 -4.60 -15.11 -23.79
CA THR A 208 -5.95 -14.54 -23.90
C THR A 208 -6.77 -14.84 -22.65
N CYS A 209 -7.26 -13.80 -21.98
CA CYS A 209 -8.19 -13.90 -20.86
C CYS A 209 -9.47 -13.09 -21.13
N LYS A 210 -10.58 -13.53 -20.54
CA LYS A 210 -11.87 -12.82 -20.49
C LYS A 210 -11.91 -11.86 -19.30
N GLU A 211 -11.33 -12.27 -18.19
CA GLU A 211 -11.34 -11.54 -16.93
C GLU A 211 -9.96 -11.60 -16.29
N LYS A 212 -9.59 -10.56 -15.57
CA LYS A 212 -8.35 -10.46 -14.82
C LYS A 212 -8.54 -9.54 -13.62
N GLY A 213 -7.84 -9.85 -12.54
CA GLY A 213 -8.06 -9.20 -11.27
C GLY A 213 -7.09 -9.66 -10.18
N PHE A 214 -7.46 -9.35 -8.94
CA PHE A 214 -6.77 -9.80 -7.74
C PHE A 214 -7.75 -10.56 -6.85
N CYS A 215 -7.25 -11.57 -6.16
CA CYS A 215 -7.95 -12.27 -5.08
C CYS A 215 -7.12 -12.23 -3.80
N TRP A 216 -7.80 -12.18 -2.64
CA TRP A 216 -7.14 -12.07 -1.34
C TRP A 216 -7.93 -12.75 -0.22
N SER A 217 -7.22 -13.11 0.84
CA SER A 217 -7.77 -13.75 2.03
C SER A 217 -6.85 -13.52 3.23
N THR A 218 -7.35 -13.70 4.46
CA THR A 218 -6.50 -13.75 5.67
C THR A 218 -5.82 -15.11 5.84
N LYS A 219 -6.11 -16.06 4.95
CA LYS A 219 -5.50 -17.39 4.89
C LYS A 219 -4.61 -17.50 3.64
N PRO A 220 -3.53 -18.31 3.69
CA PRO A 220 -2.71 -18.59 2.53
C PRO A 220 -3.49 -19.25 1.39
N ASN A 221 -2.98 -19.07 0.18
CA ASN A 221 -3.48 -19.56 -1.11
C ASN A 221 -4.89 -19.04 -1.49
N PRO A 222 -5.10 -17.71 -1.53
CA PRO A 222 -6.39 -17.16 -1.94
C PRO A 222 -6.71 -17.53 -3.39
N THR A 223 -8.00 -17.68 -3.66
CA THR A 223 -8.59 -18.00 -4.96
C THR A 223 -9.68 -17.00 -5.32
N ILE A 224 -10.19 -17.06 -6.55
CA ILE A 224 -11.36 -16.25 -6.96
C ILE A 224 -12.64 -16.54 -6.16
N PHE A 225 -12.65 -17.61 -5.35
CA PHE A 225 -13.78 -17.94 -4.47
C PHE A 225 -13.68 -17.28 -3.09
N ASP A 226 -12.54 -16.65 -2.76
CA ASP A 226 -12.37 -15.75 -1.62
C ASP A 226 -12.87 -14.34 -1.99
N GLU A 227 -12.26 -13.29 -1.42
CA GLU A 227 -12.49 -11.93 -1.90
C GLU A 227 -11.72 -11.71 -3.20
N SER A 228 -12.34 -11.03 -4.16
CA SER A 228 -11.72 -10.71 -5.45
C SER A 228 -12.22 -9.39 -6.02
N THR A 229 -11.41 -8.80 -6.90
CA THR A 229 -11.70 -7.52 -7.57
C THR A 229 -11.18 -7.52 -9.00
N THR A 230 -11.94 -6.89 -9.88
CA THR A 230 -11.51 -6.46 -11.22
C THR A 230 -11.42 -4.94 -11.32
N GLU A 231 -11.69 -4.22 -10.22
CA GLU A 231 -11.63 -2.76 -10.16
C GLU A 231 -10.20 -2.26 -10.31
N THR A 232 -10.02 -1.24 -11.13
CA THR A 232 -8.77 -0.48 -11.22
C THR A 232 -8.97 0.97 -10.81
N LEU A 233 -7.89 1.62 -10.37
CA LEU A 233 -7.90 3.08 -10.25
C LEU A 233 -8.21 3.68 -11.62
N GLU A 234 -9.12 4.66 -11.65
CA GLU A 234 -9.65 5.22 -12.89
C GLU A 234 -8.54 5.66 -13.85
N GLY A 235 -8.62 5.20 -15.10
CA GLY A 235 -7.64 5.54 -16.14
C GLY A 235 -6.31 4.78 -16.04
N THR A 236 -6.21 3.75 -15.19
CA THR A 236 -4.97 3.01 -14.93
C THR A 236 -5.13 1.49 -15.11
N SER A 237 -4.00 0.78 -15.10
CA SER A 237 -3.95 -0.69 -15.00
C SER A 237 -3.57 -1.18 -13.59
N ILE A 238 -3.79 -0.35 -12.57
CA ILE A 238 -3.50 -0.67 -11.16
C ILE A 238 -4.81 -1.09 -10.51
N TYR A 239 -4.87 -2.33 -10.04
CA TYR A 239 -6.03 -2.87 -9.33
C TYR A 239 -6.11 -2.30 -7.92
N VAL A 240 -7.32 -2.12 -7.42
CA VAL A 240 -7.58 -1.61 -6.08
C VAL A 240 -8.40 -2.60 -5.28
N MET A 241 -7.88 -2.98 -4.12
CA MET A 241 -8.53 -3.84 -3.12
C MET A 241 -8.99 -2.91 -2.00
N ARG A 242 -10.30 -2.88 -1.72
CA ARG A 242 -10.94 -1.98 -0.73
C ARG A 242 -11.61 -2.80 0.37
N GLY A 243 -11.94 -2.13 1.47
CA GLY A 243 -12.63 -2.76 2.60
C GLY A 243 -11.74 -3.74 3.37
N LEU A 244 -10.42 -3.56 3.32
CA LEU A 244 -9.50 -4.33 4.15
C LEU A 244 -9.60 -3.87 5.60
N THR A 245 -9.47 -4.80 6.54
CA THR A 245 -9.44 -4.48 7.96
C THR A 245 -8.06 -3.92 8.33
N PRO A 246 -7.97 -2.79 9.07
CA PRO A 246 -6.69 -2.26 9.54
C PRO A 246 -5.90 -3.22 10.45
N ALA A 247 -4.57 -3.04 10.49
CA ALA A 247 -3.64 -3.87 11.26
C ALA A 247 -3.83 -5.39 11.07
N THR A 248 -4.08 -5.84 9.85
CA THR A 248 -4.45 -7.23 9.53
C THR A 248 -3.55 -7.80 8.43
N PRO A 249 -2.98 -9.01 8.62
CA PRO A 249 -2.24 -9.71 7.56
C PRO A 249 -3.19 -10.29 6.51
N TYR A 250 -2.82 -10.13 5.23
CA TYR A 250 -3.51 -10.72 4.09
C TYR A 250 -2.52 -11.42 3.16
N TYR A 251 -3.00 -12.46 2.49
CA TYR A 251 -2.37 -13.10 1.34
C TYR A 251 -3.15 -12.69 0.09
N MET A 252 -2.45 -12.35 -0.98
CA MET A 252 -3.08 -11.94 -2.23
C MET A 252 -2.35 -12.46 -3.46
N ARG A 253 -3.09 -12.63 -4.56
CA ARG A 253 -2.60 -13.14 -5.85
C ARG A 253 -3.34 -12.46 -6.99
N ALA A 254 -2.60 -12.09 -8.03
CA ALA A 254 -3.21 -11.77 -9.32
C ALA A 254 -3.83 -13.03 -9.93
N TYR A 255 -4.93 -12.89 -10.67
CA TYR A 255 -5.53 -13.97 -11.44
C TYR A 255 -5.95 -13.50 -12.83
N ALA A 256 -6.08 -14.46 -13.75
CA ALA A 256 -6.71 -14.27 -15.04
C ALA A 256 -7.52 -15.51 -15.40
N MET A 257 -8.69 -15.31 -16.02
CA MET A 257 -9.62 -16.36 -16.39
C MET A 257 -9.91 -16.33 -17.89
N THR A 258 -9.88 -17.49 -18.55
CA THR A 258 -10.26 -17.62 -19.98
C THR A 258 -11.78 -17.65 -20.16
N SER A 259 -12.27 -17.49 -21.39
CA SER A 259 -13.70 -17.64 -21.69
C SER A 259 -14.24 -19.03 -21.31
N GLY A 260 -13.40 -20.07 -21.42
CA GLY A 260 -13.69 -21.45 -21.04
C GLY A 260 -13.64 -21.75 -19.54
N GLY A 261 -13.23 -20.80 -18.69
CA GLY A 261 -13.22 -20.95 -17.23
C GLY A 261 -11.89 -21.33 -16.61
N TYR A 262 -10.82 -21.54 -17.40
CA TYR A 262 -9.49 -21.86 -16.85
C TYR A 262 -8.95 -20.63 -16.13
N VAL A 263 -8.50 -20.81 -14.88
CA VAL A 263 -7.95 -19.75 -14.04
C VAL A 263 -6.46 -19.97 -13.84
N ALA A 264 -5.66 -18.99 -14.22
CA ALA A 264 -4.25 -18.94 -13.87
C ALA A 264 -4.03 -17.94 -12.73
N TYR A 265 -3.14 -18.27 -11.80
CA TYR A 265 -2.79 -17.45 -10.64
C TYR A 265 -1.30 -17.08 -10.69
N GLY A 266 -0.99 -15.85 -10.27
CA GLY A 266 0.38 -15.40 -10.07
C GLY A 266 0.97 -15.85 -8.74
N GLU A 267 2.14 -15.35 -8.40
CA GLU A 267 2.80 -15.56 -7.11
C GLU A 267 1.94 -15.01 -5.96
N GLU A 268 2.01 -15.67 -4.80
CA GLU A 268 1.42 -15.16 -3.56
C GLU A 268 2.28 -14.08 -2.93
N ARG A 269 1.62 -13.01 -2.48
CA ARG A 269 2.23 -11.94 -1.70
C ARG A 269 1.53 -11.82 -0.35
N LYS A 270 2.32 -11.78 0.72
CA LYS A 270 1.83 -11.44 2.06
C LYS A 270 1.98 -9.94 2.29
N ILE A 271 0.90 -9.29 2.67
CA ILE A 271 0.89 -7.88 3.08
C ILE A 271 0.33 -7.75 4.50
N VAL A 272 0.53 -6.58 5.10
CA VAL A 272 -0.14 -6.21 6.35
C VAL A 272 -0.66 -4.79 6.22
N THR A 273 -1.95 -4.61 6.43
CA THR A 273 -2.57 -3.27 6.44
C THR A 273 -2.04 -2.43 7.59
N LEU A 274 -2.02 -1.12 7.39
CA LEU A 274 -1.66 -0.17 8.43
C LEU A 274 -2.75 -0.17 9.54
N PRO A 275 -2.43 0.23 10.78
CA PRO A 275 -3.43 0.49 11.82
C PRO A 275 -4.45 1.54 11.37
N GLU A 276 -5.60 1.60 12.03
CA GLU A 276 -6.67 2.58 11.72
C GLU A 276 -6.13 4.00 11.52
N GLY A 277 -6.65 4.72 10.53
CA GLY A 277 -6.29 6.12 10.30
C GLY A 277 -6.68 6.99 11.49
N VAL A 278 -5.77 7.86 11.93
CA VAL A 278 -5.95 8.69 13.15
C VAL A 278 -5.71 10.18 12.93
N MET A 279 -5.51 10.61 11.68
CA MET A 279 -5.42 12.04 11.39
C MET A 279 -6.75 12.71 11.69
N THR A 280 -6.67 13.85 12.37
CA THR A 280 -7.81 14.70 12.68
C THR A 280 -7.64 16.06 12.00
N TRP A 281 -8.72 16.82 11.89
CA TRP A 281 -8.67 18.15 11.31
C TRP A 281 -9.71 19.08 11.91
N SER A 282 -9.50 20.37 11.73
CA SER A 282 -10.43 21.44 12.08
C SER A 282 -10.44 22.51 11.00
N TYR A 283 -11.55 23.25 10.95
CA TYR A 283 -11.71 24.38 10.05
C TYR A 283 -12.17 25.58 10.87
N ASP A 284 -11.48 26.71 10.73
CA ASP A 284 -11.86 27.94 11.41
C ASP A 284 -12.55 28.92 10.45
N ASP A 285 -13.85 29.08 10.63
CA ASP A 285 -14.69 30.06 9.92
C ASP A 285 -14.49 31.51 10.42
N ALA A 286 -13.75 31.75 11.52
CA ALA A 286 -13.69 33.06 12.17
C ALA A 286 -12.96 34.16 11.36
N ALA A 287 -12.28 33.79 10.27
CA ALA A 287 -11.65 34.74 9.35
C ALA A 287 -12.66 35.57 8.52
N LEU A 288 -13.97 35.29 8.62
CA LEU A 288 -15.07 36.04 7.97
C LEU A 288 -15.20 37.52 8.38
N LYS A 289 -14.26 38.09 9.14
CA LYS A 289 -14.29 39.48 9.64
C LYS A 289 -13.51 40.48 8.77
N ASP A 290 -12.97 40.08 7.63
CA ASP A 290 -12.36 41.01 6.68
C ASP A 290 -13.43 41.72 5.85
N THR A 291 -13.54 43.05 5.99
CA THR A 291 -14.51 43.91 5.32
C THR A 291 -14.29 44.04 3.80
N LYS A 292 -13.30 43.35 3.24
CA LYS A 292 -12.95 43.38 1.80
C LYS A 292 -13.66 42.31 0.96
N TYR A 293 -14.54 41.50 1.54
CA TYR A 293 -15.29 40.45 0.85
C TYR A 293 -16.79 40.75 0.74
N THR A 294 -17.43 40.19 -0.29
CA THR A 294 -18.86 39.90 -0.16
C THR A 294 -19.03 38.65 0.70
N GLU A 295 -20.04 38.63 1.57
CA GLU A 295 -20.36 37.50 2.45
C GLU A 295 -20.46 36.18 1.65
N GLN A 296 -21.05 36.23 0.45
CA GLN A 296 -21.22 35.05 -0.41
C GLN A 296 -19.91 34.47 -0.94
N GLN A 297 -18.92 35.30 -1.31
CA GLN A 297 -17.64 34.80 -1.80
C GLN A 297 -16.88 34.03 -0.73
N ALA A 298 -16.92 34.51 0.51
CA ALA A 298 -16.26 33.85 1.63
C ALA A 298 -17.00 32.55 2.02
N ILE A 299 -18.33 32.58 1.99
CA ILE A 299 -19.18 31.39 2.13
C ILE A 299 -18.80 30.30 1.12
N ASP A 300 -18.68 30.65 -0.17
CA ASP A 300 -18.38 29.69 -1.22
C ASP A 300 -16.94 29.14 -1.11
N ALA A 301 -15.99 30.00 -0.74
CA ALA A 301 -14.61 29.59 -0.49
C ALA A 301 -14.53 28.63 0.69
N ASN A 302 -15.17 28.95 1.82
CA ASN A 302 -15.21 28.07 2.99
C ASN A 302 -15.81 26.71 2.63
N ALA A 303 -16.90 26.66 1.86
CA ALA A 303 -17.50 25.40 1.42
C ALA A 303 -16.54 24.54 0.58
N ARG A 304 -15.83 25.15 -0.38
CA ARG A 304 -14.85 24.44 -1.22
C ARG A 304 -13.65 23.94 -0.41
N ILE A 305 -13.11 24.78 0.48
CA ILE A 305 -11.92 24.44 1.26
C ILE A 305 -12.28 23.39 2.32
N LYS A 306 -13.36 23.59 3.09
CA LYS A 306 -13.82 22.64 4.11
C LYS A 306 -14.03 21.24 3.52
N SER A 307 -14.69 21.16 2.37
CA SER A 307 -14.91 19.87 1.69
C SER A 307 -13.63 19.25 1.12
N ALA A 308 -12.70 20.06 0.58
CA ALA A 308 -11.39 19.59 0.15
C ALA A 308 -10.55 19.04 1.32
N SER A 309 -10.59 19.72 2.47
CA SER A 309 -9.86 19.32 3.67
C SER A 309 -10.43 18.03 4.26
N ALA A 310 -11.75 17.89 4.28
CA ALA A 310 -12.42 16.66 4.68
C ALA A 310 -12.01 15.47 3.79
N GLU A 311 -12.04 15.64 2.47
CA GLU A 311 -11.61 14.62 1.52
C GLU A 311 -10.13 14.26 1.70
N CYS A 312 -9.25 15.27 1.80
CA CYS A 312 -7.81 15.09 2.04
C CYS A 312 -7.53 14.21 3.27
N VAL A 313 -8.12 14.56 4.42
CA VAL A 313 -7.89 13.84 5.69
C VAL A 313 -8.49 12.45 5.65
N TRP A 314 -9.67 12.29 5.03
CA TRP A 314 -10.24 10.96 4.78
C TRP A 314 -9.27 10.10 3.97
N MET A 315 -8.72 10.60 2.86
CA MET A 315 -7.80 9.85 2.00
C MET A 315 -6.53 9.45 2.73
N TYR A 316 -5.93 10.36 3.52
CA TYR A 316 -4.79 10.00 4.36
C TYR A 316 -5.14 8.89 5.36
N ASN A 317 -6.32 8.93 5.97
CA ASN A 317 -6.78 7.89 6.90
C ASN A 317 -7.07 6.54 6.23
N GLN A 318 -7.19 6.48 4.90
CA GLN A 318 -7.30 5.21 4.15
C GLN A 318 -5.96 4.65 3.68
N LEU A 319 -4.97 5.53 3.44
CA LEU A 319 -3.75 5.21 2.71
C LEU A 319 -2.45 5.36 3.52
N SER A 320 -2.51 5.95 4.72
CA SER A 320 -1.35 6.15 5.59
C SER A 320 -1.70 6.12 7.08
N TYR A 321 -0.67 6.03 7.93
CA TYR A 321 -0.82 6.12 9.38
C TYR A 321 0.09 7.21 9.94
N ILE A 322 -0.50 8.33 10.33
CA ILE A 322 0.21 9.52 10.84
C ILE A 322 -0.33 9.87 12.23
N PRO A 323 0.22 9.24 13.30
CA PRO A 323 -0.29 9.42 14.65
C PRO A 323 0.07 10.80 15.21
N GLY A 324 -0.90 11.41 15.89
CA GLY A 324 -0.73 12.70 16.57
C GLY A 324 -0.73 13.91 15.63
N PHE A 325 -1.12 13.74 14.36
CA PHE A 325 -1.25 14.87 13.43
C PHE A 325 -2.67 15.45 13.45
N HIS A 326 -2.74 16.77 13.53
CA HIS A 326 -3.97 17.54 13.44
C HIS A 326 -3.80 18.61 12.37
N LEU A 327 -4.69 18.62 11.37
CA LEU A 327 -4.70 19.63 10.33
C LEU A 327 -5.65 20.79 10.70
N SER A 328 -5.10 21.95 11.04
CA SER A 328 -5.85 23.17 11.30
C SER A 328 -5.91 24.01 10.04
N VAL A 329 -7.09 24.13 9.42
CA VAL A 329 -7.25 24.82 8.14
C VAL A 329 -7.98 26.15 8.32
N HIS A 330 -7.45 27.19 7.67
CA HIS A 330 -7.98 28.55 7.73
C HIS A 330 -8.10 29.14 6.32
N PHE A 331 -9.23 29.77 6.02
CA PHE A 331 -9.31 30.68 4.89
C PHE A 331 -8.58 31.99 5.25
N ASN A 332 -7.58 32.39 4.44
CA ASN A 332 -6.84 33.62 4.67
C ASN A 332 -6.46 34.28 3.33
N ARG A 333 -6.86 35.55 3.15
CA ARG A 333 -6.47 36.33 1.98
C ARG A 333 -4.95 36.41 1.90
N GLY A 334 -4.42 36.24 0.70
CA GLY A 334 -2.99 36.44 0.54
C GLY A 334 -2.12 35.32 1.07
N ALA A 335 -2.75 34.22 1.52
CA ALA A 335 -2.04 33.01 1.88
C ALA A 335 -1.20 32.50 0.70
N GLY A 336 -0.09 31.85 1.05
CA GLY A 336 0.84 31.28 0.09
C GLY A 336 1.69 32.30 -0.67
N ALA A 337 2.46 31.78 -1.63
CA ALA A 337 3.35 32.58 -2.45
C ALA A 337 2.55 33.52 -3.37
N GLY A 338 2.98 34.78 -3.49
CA GLY A 338 2.37 35.73 -4.42
C GLY A 338 0.93 36.15 -4.06
N ASP A 339 0.54 36.08 -2.78
CA ASP A 339 -0.75 36.58 -2.27
C ASP A 339 -2.00 35.81 -2.77
N GLY A 340 -1.87 34.52 -3.11
CA GLY A 340 -2.96 33.80 -3.76
C GLY A 340 -2.81 32.29 -4.00
N THR A 341 -2.10 31.54 -3.14
CA THR A 341 -2.03 30.06 -3.20
C THR A 341 -2.54 29.43 -1.90
N ALA A 342 -1.74 28.61 -1.25
CA ALA A 342 -1.91 28.07 0.08
C ALA A 342 -0.51 27.90 0.70
N ASP A 343 -0.45 27.71 2.01
CA ASP A 343 0.77 27.34 2.73
C ASP A 343 0.42 26.53 3.97
N CYS A 344 1.26 25.55 4.31
CA CYS A 344 1.15 24.80 5.56
C CYS A 344 2.49 24.68 6.27
N SER A 345 2.51 24.99 7.57
CA SER A 345 3.67 24.73 8.41
C SER A 345 3.74 23.26 8.80
N TYR A 346 4.95 22.78 9.13
CA TYR A 346 5.10 21.50 9.82
C TYR A 346 4.21 21.45 11.06
N GLY A 347 3.51 20.33 11.27
CA GLY A 347 2.53 20.18 12.34
C GLY A 347 1.10 20.58 11.97
N GLY A 348 0.84 21.00 10.73
CA GLY A 348 -0.50 21.02 10.15
C GLY A 348 -1.26 22.34 10.28
N TRP A 349 -0.59 23.46 10.49
CA TRP A 349 -1.25 24.77 10.41
C TRP A 349 -1.27 25.26 8.96
N MET A 350 -2.45 25.25 8.34
CA MET A 350 -2.66 25.50 6.92
C MET A 350 -3.50 26.76 6.67
N ARG A 351 -3.05 27.59 5.73
CA ARG A 351 -3.81 28.71 5.18
C ARG A 351 -4.11 28.48 3.71
N VAL A 352 -5.31 28.86 3.28
CA VAL A 352 -5.75 28.76 1.88
C VAL A 352 -6.31 30.09 1.42
N SER A 353 -5.88 30.55 0.24
CA SER A 353 -6.25 31.85 -0.30
C SER A 353 -7.61 31.88 -1.01
N GLN A 354 -7.98 33.06 -1.49
CA GLN A 354 -9.17 33.34 -2.29
C GLN A 354 -9.18 32.72 -3.70
N ASN A 355 -8.04 32.19 -4.16
CA ASN A 355 -7.89 31.75 -5.54
C ASN A 355 -8.55 30.37 -5.75
N THR A 356 -9.72 30.34 -6.38
CA THR A 356 -10.55 29.13 -6.54
C THR A 356 -9.81 27.88 -7.03
N PRO A 357 -8.90 27.95 -8.04
CA PRO A 357 -8.05 26.82 -8.42
C PRO A 357 -7.25 26.15 -7.29
N TYR A 358 -6.93 26.86 -6.20
CA TYR A 358 -6.19 26.35 -5.04
C TYR A 358 -7.10 25.89 -3.89
N GLN A 359 -8.42 25.95 -4.06
CA GLN A 359 -9.40 25.48 -3.07
C GLN A 359 -9.80 24.03 -3.37
N GLN A 360 -8.81 23.21 -3.76
CA GLN A 360 -8.99 21.85 -4.25
C GLN A 360 -8.31 20.82 -3.36
N THR A 361 -8.79 19.57 -3.42
CA THR A 361 -8.25 18.44 -2.67
C THR A 361 -6.78 18.23 -3.00
N GLY A 362 -6.37 18.36 -4.26
CA GLY A 362 -4.96 18.30 -4.64
C GLY A 362 -4.09 19.35 -3.95
N THR A 363 -4.60 20.57 -3.77
CA THR A 363 -3.91 21.61 -2.98
C THR A 363 -3.83 21.24 -1.51
N MET A 364 -4.92 20.72 -0.92
CA MET A 364 -4.88 20.28 0.48
C MET A 364 -3.88 19.15 0.69
N LEU A 365 -3.79 18.21 -0.25
CA LEU A 365 -2.81 17.11 -0.22
C LEU A 365 -1.37 17.65 -0.32
N HIS A 366 -1.13 18.55 -1.28
CA HIS A 366 0.15 19.22 -1.44
C HIS A 366 0.61 19.90 -0.15
N GLU A 367 -0.24 20.76 0.42
CA GLU A 367 0.08 21.49 1.64
C GLU A 367 0.20 20.56 2.84
N THR A 368 -0.60 19.48 2.90
CA THR A 368 -0.45 18.48 3.95
C THR A 368 0.90 17.78 3.88
N ASN A 369 1.51 17.58 2.69
CA ASN A 369 2.88 17.07 2.57
C ASN A 369 3.87 17.95 3.35
N HIS A 370 3.74 19.27 3.27
CA HIS A 370 4.52 20.20 4.11
C HIS A 370 4.21 20.06 5.60
N GLY A 371 2.93 19.91 5.93
CA GLY A 371 2.47 19.60 7.28
C GLY A 371 3.13 18.35 7.88
N VAL A 372 3.35 17.32 7.06
CA VAL A 372 3.91 16.01 7.45
C VAL A 372 5.36 15.82 7.04
N GLY A 373 6.10 16.91 6.79
CA GLY A 373 7.56 16.93 6.82
C GLY A 373 8.28 17.11 5.48
N VAL A 374 7.58 17.01 4.34
CA VAL A 374 8.17 17.28 3.02
C VAL A 374 8.48 18.77 2.91
N GLY A 375 9.72 19.14 2.61
CA GLY A 375 10.12 20.54 2.52
C GLY A 375 10.36 21.26 3.86
N THR A 376 9.91 20.70 4.97
CA THR A 376 9.86 21.39 6.28
C THR A 376 10.73 20.76 7.37
N THR A 377 11.35 19.61 7.08
CA THR A 377 12.20 18.85 8.03
C THR A 377 13.67 18.83 7.60
N TRP A 378 14.55 18.51 8.54
CA TRP A 378 15.99 18.41 8.25
C TRP A 378 16.29 17.20 7.36
N GLU A 379 15.61 16.08 7.60
CA GLU A 379 15.75 14.83 6.86
C GLU A 379 15.41 15.02 5.38
N TRP A 380 14.41 15.83 5.07
CA TRP A 380 14.12 16.23 3.70
C TRP A 380 15.19 17.18 3.13
N ASN A 381 15.54 18.23 3.89
CA ASN A 381 16.30 19.36 3.35
C ASN A 381 17.80 19.13 3.25
N ASN A 382 18.39 18.37 4.17
CA ASN A 382 19.83 18.37 4.41
C ASN A 382 20.44 16.96 4.56
N ASN A 383 19.69 15.89 4.32
CA ASN A 383 20.20 14.53 4.43
C ASN A 383 20.75 14.01 3.09
N ALA A 384 22.07 14.05 2.92
CA ALA A 384 22.75 13.58 1.71
C ALA A 384 22.65 12.06 1.49
N ASN A 385 22.31 11.28 2.53
CA ASN A 385 22.06 9.83 2.37
C ASN A 385 20.69 9.56 1.75
N LEU A 386 19.73 10.49 1.86
CA LEU A 386 18.38 10.31 1.32
C LEU A 386 18.13 11.11 0.03
N ARG A 387 18.97 12.10 -0.30
CA ARG A 387 18.88 12.85 -1.57
C ARG A 387 20.25 13.07 -2.21
N SER A 388 20.36 12.74 -3.49
CA SER A 388 21.63 12.81 -4.26
C SER A 388 22.24 14.21 -4.31
N ASN A 389 21.42 15.25 -4.14
CA ASN A 389 21.84 16.62 -3.97
C ASN A 389 20.79 17.36 -3.11
N VAL A 390 21.24 17.90 -1.97
CA VAL A 390 20.37 18.52 -0.95
C VAL A 390 19.77 19.86 -1.37
N SER A 391 20.13 20.44 -2.53
CA SER A 391 19.41 21.60 -3.08
C SER A 391 18.31 21.18 -4.07
N ARG A 392 18.63 20.24 -4.97
CA ARG A 392 17.69 19.58 -5.88
C ARG A 392 18.33 18.29 -6.39
N GLY A 393 17.67 17.15 -6.23
CA GLY A 393 18.25 15.87 -6.62
C GLY A 393 17.30 14.68 -6.50
N LYS A 394 17.80 13.50 -6.87
CA LYS A 394 17.05 12.25 -6.78
C LYS A 394 16.91 11.80 -5.34
N TRP A 395 15.71 11.41 -4.95
CA TRP A 395 15.50 10.70 -3.69
C TRP A 395 16.10 9.30 -3.79
N LEU A 396 16.82 8.90 -2.74
CA LEU A 396 17.60 7.66 -2.69
C LEU A 396 16.99 6.63 -1.74
N GLY A 397 15.89 6.96 -1.05
CA GLY A 397 15.19 6.04 -0.19
C GLY A 397 14.51 4.90 -0.97
N PRO A 398 14.59 3.66 -0.46
CA PRO A 398 14.13 2.47 -1.18
C PRO A 398 12.61 2.41 -1.32
N MET A 399 11.84 2.88 -0.35
CA MET A 399 10.37 2.74 -0.36
C MET A 399 9.73 3.70 -1.35
N ALA A 400 10.11 4.98 -1.35
CA ALA A 400 9.60 5.92 -2.35
C ALA A 400 10.03 5.52 -3.76
N THR A 401 11.23 4.94 -3.92
CA THR A 401 11.70 4.37 -5.19
C THR A 401 10.82 3.20 -5.65
N LYS A 402 10.53 2.23 -4.78
CA LYS A 402 9.62 1.11 -5.09
C LYS A 402 8.23 1.59 -5.49
N MET A 403 7.70 2.60 -4.78
CA MET A 403 6.40 3.19 -5.06
C MET A 403 6.33 3.84 -6.45
N VAL A 404 7.27 4.74 -6.79
CA VAL A 404 7.26 5.41 -8.10
C VAL A 404 7.47 4.40 -9.25
N ARG A 405 8.31 3.37 -9.06
CA ARG A 405 8.49 2.31 -10.05
C ARG A 405 7.22 1.49 -10.27
N PHE A 406 6.48 1.19 -9.19
CA PHE A 406 5.18 0.50 -9.26
C PHE A 406 4.14 1.34 -10.01
N ILE A 407 4.03 2.63 -9.66
CA ILE A 407 3.08 3.57 -10.30
C ILE A 407 3.39 3.66 -11.80
N ASN A 408 4.65 3.90 -12.15
CA ASN A 408 5.09 4.11 -13.54
C ASN A 408 5.24 2.84 -14.36
N ASN A 409 5.17 1.66 -13.74
CA ASN A 409 5.55 0.39 -14.36
C ASN A 409 6.96 0.40 -14.98
N ASN A 410 7.91 1.08 -14.34
CA ASN A 410 9.23 1.31 -14.92
C ASN A 410 10.29 1.21 -13.83
N ASN A 411 11.14 0.20 -13.93
CA ASN A 411 12.21 -0.12 -12.96
C ASN A 411 13.34 0.92 -12.91
N THR A 412 13.39 1.90 -13.82
CA THR A 412 14.35 3.00 -13.81
C THR A 412 13.79 4.29 -13.20
N SER A 413 12.49 4.32 -12.88
CA SER A 413 11.87 5.52 -12.33
C SER A 413 12.42 5.87 -10.95
N LEU A 414 12.60 7.16 -10.72
CA LEU A 414 13.06 7.76 -9.47
C LEU A 414 12.27 9.03 -9.20
N MET A 415 12.13 9.38 -7.92
CA MET A 415 11.58 10.66 -7.49
C MET A 415 12.68 11.73 -7.51
N ASP A 416 12.35 12.94 -7.94
CA ASP A 416 13.14 14.16 -7.79
C ASP A 416 12.56 15.00 -6.65
N GLY A 417 13.38 15.82 -6.02
CA GLY A 417 12.90 16.79 -5.06
C GLY A 417 13.85 17.96 -4.89
N ASP A 418 13.29 19.13 -4.60
CA ASP A 418 14.03 20.32 -4.19
C ASP A 418 13.81 20.61 -2.69
N LYS A 419 14.22 21.79 -2.21
CA LYS A 419 14.06 22.16 -0.80
C LYS A 419 12.61 22.20 -0.32
N SER A 420 11.62 22.21 -1.19
CA SER A 420 10.21 22.25 -0.82
C SER A 420 9.42 21.09 -1.41
N HIS A 421 9.66 20.77 -2.68
CA HIS A 421 8.71 20.05 -3.51
C HIS A 421 9.24 18.68 -3.95
N MET A 422 8.31 17.78 -4.28
CA MET A 422 8.60 16.46 -4.83
C MET A 422 8.00 16.29 -6.24
N TRP A 423 8.67 15.52 -7.09
CA TRP A 423 8.17 15.11 -8.40
C TRP A 423 8.57 13.67 -8.73
N PRO A 424 7.78 12.93 -9.53
CA PRO A 424 6.43 13.26 -9.97
C PRO A 424 5.42 13.20 -8.82
N TYR A 425 4.17 13.61 -9.08
CA TYR A 425 3.01 13.45 -8.17
C TYR A 425 3.00 14.33 -6.90
N GLY A 426 3.81 15.39 -6.83
CA GLY A 426 3.78 16.36 -5.71
C GLY A 426 2.57 17.31 -5.69
N ILE A 427 1.86 17.46 -6.82
CA ILE A 427 0.74 18.40 -7.01
C ILE A 427 1.20 19.85 -6.74
N ASN A 428 2.29 20.27 -7.38
CA ASN A 428 3.02 21.49 -7.02
C ASN A 428 2.38 22.78 -7.56
N GLY A 429 1.20 22.68 -8.15
CA GLY A 429 0.39 23.82 -8.56
C GLY A 429 -1.00 23.40 -8.98
N ALA A 430 -1.94 24.35 -8.95
CA ALA A 430 -3.34 24.09 -9.28
C ALA A 430 -3.55 23.52 -10.70
N HIS A 431 -2.63 23.77 -11.63
CA HIS A 431 -2.70 23.21 -12.98
C HIS A 431 -2.39 21.71 -13.06
N GLU A 432 -1.72 21.13 -12.05
CA GLU A 432 -1.50 19.69 -11.94
C GLU A 432 -2.76 18.94 -11.46
N ASP A 433 -3.67 19.65 -10.78
CA ASP A 433 -4.99 19.15 -10.40
C ASP A 433 -6.07 19.75 -11.31
N THR A 434 -6.35 19.04 -12.41
CA THR A 434 -7.41 19.42 -13.37
C THR A 434 -8.83 19.34 -12.81
N TYR A 435 -9.01 18.98 -11.52
CA TYR A 435 -10.30 18.92 -10.85
C TYR A 435 -11.30 17.95 -11.51
N GLN A 436 -10.79 16.97 -12.25
CA GLN A 436 -11.62 15.94 -12.87
C GLN A 436 -11.68 14.70 -11.96
N PRO A 437 -12.80 13.95 -11.97
CA PRO A 437 -12.91 12.66 -11.27
C PRO A 437 -11.74 11.69 -11.54
N SER A 438 -11.10 11.80 -12.71
CA SER A 438 -9.91 11.01 -13.08
C SER A 438 -8.64 11.30 -12.26
N ASN A 439 -8.59 12.36 -11.44
CA ASN A 439 -7.43 12.71 -10.63
C ASN A 439 -7.33 11.91 -9.32
N VAL A 440 -8.31 11.05 -9.00
CA VAL A 440 -8.26 10.20 -7.81
C VAL A 440 -6.98 9.35 -7.78
N SER A 441 -6.51 8.87 -8.93
CA SER A 441 -5.25 8.15 -9.02
C SER A 441 -4.04 9.03 -8.63
N LEU A 442 -4.00 10.29 -9.05
CA LEU A 442 -2.96 11.26 -8.65
C LEU A 442 -2.95 11.47 -7.13
N TYR A 443 -4.12 11.58 -6.50
CA TYR A 443 -4.23 11.76 -5.04
C TYR A 443 -3.74 10.53 -4.27
N PHE A 444 -4.07 9.32 -4.74
CA PHE A 444 -3.53 8.07 -4.20
C PHE A 444 -2.00 8.05 -4.29
N TYR A 445 -1.46 8.40 -5.45
CA TYR A 445 -0.01 8.41 -5.67
C TYR A 445 0.70 9.40 -4.77
N ASN A 446 0.16 10.62 -4.61
CA ASN A 446 0.71 11.62 -3.71
C ASN A 446 0.84 11.09 -2.27
N ILE A 447 -0.25 10.57 -1.70
CA ILE A 447 -0.26 10.08 -0.31
C ILE A 447 0.64 8.86 -0.14
N LEU A 448 0.58 7.90 -1.07
CA LEU A 448 1.37 6.68 -0.98
C LEU A 448 2.87 6.95 -1.11
N ILE A 449 3.27 7.91 -1.96
CA ILE A 449 4.66 8.36 -2.04
C ILE A 449 5.05 9.06 -0.73
N THR A 450 4.21 9.96 -0.21
CA THR A 450 4.48 10.62 1.09
C THR A 450 4.62 9.61 2.23
N HIS A 451 3.76 8.59 2.28
CA HIS A 451 3.88 7.52 3.26
C HIS A 451 5.20 6.74 3.09
N ALA A 452 5.60 6.47 1.85
CA ALA A 452 6.88 5.81 1.56
C ALA A 452 8.09 6.68 1.95
N LEU A 453 8.02 8.00 1.79
CA LEU A 453 9.03 8.94 2.31
C LEU A 453 9.15 8.87 3.83
N HIS A 454 8.03 8.70 4.53
CA HIS A 454 8.07 8.50 5.98
C HIS A 454 8.72 7.18 6.37
N GLN A 455 8.52 6.11 5.61
CA GLN A 455 9.21 4.83 5.80
C GLN A 455 10.72 4.93 5.51
N ASP A 456 11.11 5.79 4.57
CA ASP A 456 12.51 6.06 4.23
C ASP A 456 13.24 6.93 5.27
N GLY A 457 12.51 7.64 6.14
CA GLY A 457 13.10 8.41 7.24
C GLY A 457 12.63 9.85 7.40
N VAL A 458 11.73 10.36 6.54
CA VAL A 458 11.14 11.69 6.74
C VAL A 458 10.19 11.65 7.94
N PRO A 459 10.35 12.52 8.96
CA PRO A 459 9.48 12.47 10.14
C PRO A 459 8.10 13.06 9.82
N CYS A 460 7.04 12.32 10.14
CA CYS A 460 5.68 12.71 9.80
C CYS A 460 5.02 13.64 10.85
N THR A 461 5.45 13.56 12.12
CA THR A 461 4.98 14.43 13.21
C THR A 461 6.07 14.64 14.26
N SER A 462 5.90 15.63 15.14
CA SER A 462 6.81 15.83 16.28
C SER A 462 6.85 14.63 17.24
N SER A 463 5.84 13.74 17.20
CA SER A 463 5.82 12.47 17.94
C SER A 463 6.51 11.31 17.22
N VAL A 464 6.66 11.39 15.89
CA VAL A 464 7.35 10.39 15.05
C VAL A 464 8.56 11.05 14.39
N GLY A 465 9.62 11.21 15.18
CA GLY A 465 10.86 11.90 14.77
C GLY A 465 11.86 11.04 13.99
N PHE A 466 11.47 9.84 13.58
CA PHE A 466 12.30 8.88 12.84
C PHE A 466 11.44 8.19 11.77
N ALA A 467 12.03 7.28 10.98
CA ALA A 467 11.33 6.49 9.99
C ALA A 467 10.04 5.85 10.56
N SER A 468 8.95 5.94 9.82
CA SER A 468 7.68 5.33 10.20
C SER A 468 7.80 3.80 10.16
N PRO A 469 7.41 3.09 11.23
CA PRO A 469 7.45 1.63 11.23
C PRO A 469 6.37 1.06 10.31
N ALA A 470 6.74 0.00 9.58
CA ALA A 470 5.95 -0.61 8.53
C ALA A 470 6.42 -2.04 8.24
N TYR A 471 5.61 -2.79 7.49
CA TYR A 471 5.92 -4.13 7.00
C TYR A 471 6.82 -4.03 5.75
N LEU A 472 8.14 -3.95 5.95
CA LEU A 472 9.14 -3.71 4.88
C LEU A 472 9.94 -4.96 4.48
N PHE A 473 9.77 -6.05 5.22
CA PHE A 473 10.32 -7.37 4.96
C PHE A 473 9.18 -8.39 4.91
N GLU A 474 9.03 -9.06 3.76
CA GLU A 474 8.01 -10.08 3.52
C GLU A 474 8.35 -11.38 4.29
N GLN A 475 8.03 -11.40 5.58
CA GLN A 475 8.31 -12.53 6.46
C GLN A 475 7.20 -13.60 6.41
N ARG A 476 7.61 -14.87 6.52
CA ARG A 476 6.74 -16.04 6.67
C ARG A 476 6.85 -16.56 8.11
N ASP A 477 5.71 -16.66 8.79
CA ASP A 477 5.68 -16.93 10.24
C ASP A 477 6.15 -18.34 10.63
N THR A 478 6.18 -19.27 9.66
CA THR A 478 6.43 -20.70 9.86
C THR A 478 7.85 -21.14 9.53
N ILE A 479 8.69 -20.25 9.00
CA ILE A 479 10.04 -20.61 8.57
C ILE A 479 11.11 -19.98 9.48
N LYS A 480 12.30 -20.60 9.43
CA LYS A 480 13.50 -20.10 10.08
C LYS A 480 14.23 -19.13 9.14
N TYR A 481 14.79 -18.09 9.74
CA TYR A 481 15.66 -17.13 9.09
C TYR A 481 17.06 -17.14 9.72
N TYR A 482 18.06 -16.88 8.89
CA TYR A 482 19.47 -16.83 9.26
C TYR A 482 20.02 -15.44 8.97
N LEU A 483 20.65 -14.82 9.97
CA LEU A 483 21.10 -13.44 9.86
C LEU A 483 22.61 -13.40 9.63
N LYS A 484 23.00 -12.85 8.49
CA LYS A 484 24.39 -12.69 8.07
C LYS A 484 24.72 -11.21 7.88
N ASN A 485 25.87 -10.74 8.35
CA ASN A 485 26.25 -9.34 8.20
C ASN A 485 26.84 -9.07 6.81
N SER A 486 26.67 -7.85 6.29
CA SER A 486 27.19 -7.46 4.97
C SER A 486 28.70 -7.18 4.94
N GLN A 487 29.32 -6.86 6.07
CA GLN A 487 30.76 -6.57 6.15
C GLN A 487 31.58 -7.83 6.47
N PHE A 488 31.12 -8.63 7.43
CA PHE A 488 31.81 -9.83 7.87
C PHE A 488 31.18 -11.05 7.19
N THR A 489 31.97 -11.80 6.42
CA THR A 489 31.47 -12.90 5.58
C THR A 489 31.46 -14.25 6.27
N ASP A 490 32.08 -14.39 7.43
CA ASP A 490 32.42 -15.71 7.98
C ASP A 490 31.51 -16.13 9.13
N GLY A 491 30.60 -15.25 9.58
CA GLY A 491 29.73 -15.51 10.72
C GLY A 491 28.27 -15.16 10.54
N TYR A 492 27.51 -15.50 11.57
CA TYR A 492 26.06 -15.36 11.65
C TYR A 492 25.63 -14.92 13.06
N LEU A 493 24.42 -14.36 13.16
CA LEU A 493 23.84 -14.03 14.46
C LEU A 493 23.43 -15.30 15.21
N TYR A 494 24.06 -15.54 16.35
CA TYR A 494 23.83 -16.70 17.20
C TYR A 494 23.18 -16.28 18.52
N GLY A 495 22.07 -16.93 18.87
CA GLY A 495 21.39 -16.79 20.15
C GLY A 495 21.66 -17.98 21.07
N SER A 496 22.03 -17.70 22.32
CA SER A 496 22.19 -18.69 23.40
C SER A 496 21.21 -18.42 24.56
N LYS A 497 21.34 -19.13 25.68
CA LYS A 497 20.47 -18.91 26.84
C LYS A 497 20.45 -17.46 27.34
N LEU A 498 21.53 -16.69 27.31
CA LEU A 498 21.51 -15.31 27.84
C LEU A 498 22.29 -14.30 26.98
N THR A 499 22.87 -14.76 25.88
CA THR A 499 23.72 -13.92 25.03
C THR A 499 23.28 -14.02 23.58
N VAL A 500 23.44 -12.92 22.86
CA VAL A 500 23.47 -12.90 21.40
C VAL A 500 24.85 -12.41 20.97
N LYS A 501 25.42 -13.06 19.95
CA LYS A 501 26.74 -12.75 19.44
C LYS A 501 26.81 -13.00 17.95
N TYR A 502 27.77 -12.37 17.30
CA TYR A 502 28.16 -12.70 15.93
C TYR A 502 29.23 -13.78 16.02
N GLN A 503 28.98 -14.94 15.44
CA GLN A 503 29.84 -16.12 15.57
C GLN A 503 30.18 -16.69 14.20
N GLU A 504 31.47 -16.91 13.95
CA GLU A 504 31.98 -17.62 12.77
C GLU A 504 31.42 -19.04 12.74
N ALA A 505 30.94 -19.45 11.56
CA ALA A 505 30.40 -20.80 11.32
C ALA A 505 30.31 -21.07 9.82
N THR A 506 30.48 -22.33 9.44
CA THR A 506 30.18 -22.77 8.07
C THR A 506 28.68 -22.76 7.82
N LYS A 507 28.29 -22.75 6.53
CA LYS A 507 26.88 -22.88 6.14
C LYS A 507 26.21 -24.11 6.77
N ASP A 508 26.88 -25.25 6.70
CA ASP A 508 26.31 -26.53 7.15
C ASP A 508 26.15 -26.55 8.67
N GLU A 509 27.09 -25.96 9.42
CA GLU A 509 26.97 -25.78 10.87
C GLU A 509 25.77 -24.89 11.24
N VAL A 510 25.52 -23.84 10.46
CA VAL A 510 24.40 -22.91 10.66
C VAL A 510 23.05 -23.59 10.41
N LEU A 511 22.95 -24.36 9.32
CA LEU A 511 21.72 -25.09 8.98
C LEU A 511 21.44 -26.23 9.99
N ALA A 512 22.48 -26.86 10.54
CA ALA A 512 22.34 -27.94 11.52
C ALA A 512 22.07 -27.47 12.97
N ASN A 513 22.21 -26.17 13.27
CA ASN A 513 22.13 -25.66 14.63
C ASN A 513 21.12 -24.50 14.76
N ASP A 514 19.98 -24.81 15.39
CA ASP A 514 18.89 -23.86 15.64
C ASP A 514 19.26 -22.66 16.52
N GLY A 515 20.45 -22.64 17.13
CA GLY A 515 21.00 -21.45 17.78
C GLY A 515 21.32 -20.31 16.80
N TYR A 516 21.50 -20.61 15.51
CA TYR A 516 21.66 -19.59 14.45
C TYR A 516 20.35 -19.22 13.75
N ALA A 517 19.27 -19.98 14.01
CA ALA A 517 17.98 -19.77 13.38
C ALA A 517 17.07 -18.86 14.22
N TRP A 518 16.32 -18.01 13.53
CA TRP A 518 15.41 -17.05 14.14
C TRP A 518 14.04 -17.09 13.45
N TYR A 519 12.98 -17.17 14.24
CA TYR A 519 11.64 -16.83 13.78
C TYR A 519 11.49 -15.31 13.78
N VAL A 520 11.21 -14.75 12.61
CA VAL A 520 10.93 -13.31 12.44
C VAL A 520 9.43 -13.15 12.38
N ARG A 521 8.87 -12.30 13.23
CA ARG A 521 7.42 -12.05 13.28
C ARG A 521 7.14 -10.57 13.25
N TYR A 522 5.94 -10.20 12.84
CA TYR A 522 5.51 -8.81 12.74
C TYR A 522 4.28 -8.56 13.61
N ASP A 523 4.35 -7.55 14.48
CA ASP A 523 3.21 -7.05 15.25
C ASP A 523 2.48 -5.99 14.42
N ALA A 524 1.34 -6.34 13.82
CA ALA A 524 0.61 -5.47 12.92
C ALA A 524 0.09 -4.18 13.59
N LYS A 525 -0.24 -4.23 14.89
CA LYS A 525 -0.75 -3.07 15.64
C LYS A 525 0.38 -2.11 15.99
N LYS A 526 1.52 -2.64 16.43
CA LYS A 526 2.69 -1.84 16.80
C LYS A 526 3.56 -1.47 15.59
N ARG A 527 3.40 -2.18 14.48
CA ARG A 527 4.11 -2.07 13.19
C ARG A 527 5.60 -2.44 13.22
N TYR A 528 5.98 -3.28 14.17
CA TYR A 528 7.37 -3.65 14.40
C TYR A 528 7.60 -5.14 14.25
N TYR A 529 8.85 -5.49 13.95
CA TYR A 529 9.30 -6.88 13.93
C TYR A 529 9.83 -7.29 15.31
N TYR A 530 9.80 -8.58 15.58
CA TYR A 530 10.53 -9.18 16.69
C TYR A 530 11.13 -10.52 16.26
N PHE A 531 12.24 -10.88 16.89
CA PHE A 531 13.07 -12.03 16.51
C PHE A 531 13.13 -13.01 17.67
N GLN A 532 12.71 -14.25 17.45
CA GLN A 532 12.77 -15.32 18.45
C GLN A 532 13.75 -16.40 18.00
N ASN A 533 14.76 -16.69 18.81
CA ASN A 533 15.73 -17.73 18.52
C ASN A 533 15.07 -19.12 18.56
N ALA A 534 15.31 -19.93 17.53
CA ALA A 534 14.62 -21.21 17.34
C ALA A 534 15.04 -22.27 18.37
N ALA A 535 16.31 -22.32 18.78
CA ALA A 535 16.78 -23.29 19.77
C ALA A 535 16.31 -22.98 21.20
N THR A 536 16.28 -21.70 21.57
CA THR A 536 16.08 -21.30 22.97
C THR A 536 14.69 -20.75 23.26
N GLY A 537 13.91 -20.39 22.24
CA GLY A 537 12.63 -19.68 22.37
C GLY A 537 12.77 -18.23 22.86
N LYS A 538 13.99 -17.73 23.06
CA LYS A 538 14.27 -16.40 23.61
C LYS A 538 14.22 -15.33 22.54
N MET A 539 13.71 -14.15 22.88
CA MET A 539 13.59 -13.03 21.95
C MET A 539 14.83 -12.14 21.98
N LEU A 540 15.24 -11.62 20.82
CA LEU A 540 16.16 -10.48 20.73
C LEU A 540 15.51 -9.29 21.45
N THR A 541 16.30 -8.59 22.26
CA THR A 541 15.83 -7.44 23.06
C THR A 541 16.90 -6.37 23.12
N TYR A 542 16.47 -5.13 23.29
CA TYR A 542 17.32 -3.99 23.54
C TYR A 542 17.03 -3.37 24.90
N ASN A 543 17.99 -3.47 25.82
CA ASN A 543 17.92 -2.80 27.11
C ASN A 543 19.36 -2.54 27.56
N SER A 544 19.84 -1.32 27.31
CA SER A 544 21.25 -0.92 27.43
C SER A 544 22.18 -1.86 26.65
N GLY A 545 21.82 -2.15 25.40
CA GLY A 545 22.52 -3.08 24.52
C GLY A 545 21.64 -4.23 24.02
N PHE A 546 22.08 -4.86 22.92
CA PHE A 546 21.42 -6.00 22.30
C PHE A 546 21.73 -7.29 23.06
N LYS A 547 20.68 -8.03 23.44
CA LYS A 547 20.76 -9.29 24.18
C LYS A 547 19.56 -10.18 23.84
N VAL A 548 19.37 -11.27 24.58
CA VAL A 548 18.16 -12.10 24.51
C VAL A 548 17.42 -12.10 25.85
N THR A 549 16.10 -12.21 25.81
CA THR A 549 15.22 -12.26 26.98
C THR A 549 14.38 -13.53 27.01
N THR A 550 13.93 -13.90 28.21
CA THR A 550 12.95 -14.97 28.45
C THR A 550 11.51 -14.48 28.45
N ALA A 551 11.23 -13.26 27.99
CA ALA A 551 9.86 -12.77 27.88
C ALA A 551 9.04 -13.67 26.95
N ASP A 552 7.80 -13.97 27.34
CA ASP A 552 6.88 -14.81 26.56
C ASP A 552 6.07 -14.00 25.53
N THR A 553 6.09 -12.67 25.61
CA THR A 553 5.38 -11.76 24.71
C THR A 553 6.23 -10.50 24.48
N PRO A 554 6.34 -9.98 23.24
CA PRO A 554 7.18 -8.81 22.97
C PRO A 554 6.64 -7.55 23.64
N THR A 555 7.46 -6.97 24.52
CA THR A 555 7.30 -5.59 25.00
C THR A 555 8.02 -4.64 24.04
N PHE A 556 8.02 -3.33 24.31
CA PHE A 556 8.69 -2.35 23.45
C PHE A 556 10.19 -2.66 23.24
N ALA A 557 10.86 -3.23 24.24
CA ALA A 557 12.29 -3.59 24.15
C ALA A 557 12.59 -4.71 23.14
N GLU A 558 11.61 -5.54 22.79
CA GLU A 558 11.74 -6.65 21.83
C GLU A 558 11.25 -6.27 20.42
N LEU A 559 10.87 -5.02 20.20
CA LEU A 559 10.39 -4.52 18.92
C LEU A 559 11.53 -3.87 18.15
N PHE A 560 11.56 -4.09 16.83
CA PHE A 560 12.61 -3.59 15.96
C PHE A 560 12.04 -3.04 14.65
N HIS A 561 12.59 -1.91 14.21
CA HIS A 561 12.52 -1.53 12.80
C HIS A 561 13.42 -2.47 11.99
N VAL A 562 12.90 -2.90 10.84
CA VAL A 562 13.67 -3.62 9.81
C VAL A 562 13.65 -2.73 8.58
N LEU A 563 14.66 -1.85 8.45
CA LEU A 563 14.73 -0.90 7.34
C LEU A 563 15.58 -1.47 6.21
N PRO A 564 15.08 -1.49 4.96
CA PRO A 564 15.86 -2.00 3.83
C PRO A 564 17.01 -1.07 3.47
N ALA A 565 18.13 -1.66 3.04
CA ALA A 565 19.22 -0.99 2.35
C ALA A 565 18.71 -0.26 1.09
N ARG A 566 19.35 0.87 0.76
CA ARG A 566 19.02 1.65 -0.44
C ARG A 566 19.35 0.91 -1.73
N ILE A 567 20.34 0.02 -1.66
CA ILE A 567 20.84 -0.78 -2.78
C ILE A 567 20.90 -2.25 -2.37
N ASP A 568 20.66 -3.12 -3.35
CA ASP A 568 20.95 -4.54 -3.18
C ASP A 568 22.46 -4.76 -3.14
N SER A 569 22.87 -5.73 -2.32
CA SER A 569 24.26 -6.11 -2.15
C SER A 569 24.47 -7.56 -2.58
N GLN A 570 25.67 -7.88 -3.05
CA GLN A 570 26.05 -9.24 -3.40
C GLN A 570 26.52 -10.00 -2.15
N LEU A 571 26.12 -11.27 -2.07
CA LEU A 571 26.53 -12.21 -1.04
C LEU A 571 27.00 -13.52 -1.69
N GLY A 572 28.09 -14.10 -1.20
CA GLY A 572 28.66 -15.35 -1.73
C GLY A 572 29.97 -15.13 -2.52
N SER A 573 30.49 -16.20 -3.13
CA SER A 573 31.69 -16.13 -3.98
C SER A 573 31.38 -15.45 -5.32
N GLU A 574 32.41 -14.89 -5.98
CA GLU A 574 32.30 -14.21 -7.27
C GLU A 574 31.61 -15.07 -8.36
N ASP A 575 31.72 -16.40 -8.27
CA ASP A 575 31.16 -17.34 -9.25
C ASP A 575 29.64 -17.54 -9.14
N ILE A 576 29.04 -17.40 -7.95
CA ILE A 576 27.59 -17.58 -7.71
C ILE A 576 27.10 -16.54 -6.69
N PRO A 577 26.98 -15.26 -7.08
CA PRO A 577 26.54 -14.21 -6.16
C PRO A 577 25.02 -14.22 -5.98
N LEU A 578 24.56 -14.27 -4.74
CA LEU A 578 23.19 -13.93 -4.37
C LEU A 578 23.07 -12.40 -4.25
N THR A 579 22.32 -11.77 -5.13
CA THR A 579 22.01 -10.33 -5.01
C THR A 579 20.73 -10.16 -4.19
N LYS A 580 20.82 -9.49 -3.04
CA LYS A 580 19.68 -9.34 -2.11
C LYS A 580 19.75 -8.02 -1.35
N THR A 581 18.60 -7.50 -0.95
CA THR A 581 18.52 -6.36 -0.03
C THR A 581 18.98 -6.79 1.38
N ALA A 582 19.95 -6.06 1.95
CA ALA A 582 20.28 -6.16 3.37
C ALA A 582 19.41 -5.20 4.19
N TYR A 583 19.35 -5.38 5.51
CA TYR A 583 18.48 -4.61 6.39
C TYR A 583 19.21 -4.06 7.61
N TRP A 584 18.86 -2.85 8.02
CA TRP A 584 19.18 -2.37 9.37
C TRP A 584 18.16 -2.91 10.37
N LEU A 585 18.66 -3.45 11.48
CA LEU A 585 17.85 -3.89 12.61
C LEU A 585 17.99 -2.87 13.74
N LEU A 586 16.95 -2.07 13.95
CA LEU A 586 17.03 -0.92 14.86
C LEU A 586 16.04 -1.04 16.00
N HIS A 587 16.48 -0.81 17.24
CA HIS A 587 15.52 -0.62 18.32
C HIS A 587 14.83 0.76 18.16
N PRO A 588 13.49 0.82 18.23
CA PRO A 588 12.75 2.07 18.04
C PRO A 588 13.18 3.14 19.03
N ASN A 589 13.60 4.28 18.51
CA ASN A 589 13.86 5.49 19.27
C ASN A 589 13.39 6.70 18.47
N LYS A 590 12.98 7.76 19.16
CA LYS A 590 12.35 8.93 18.56
C LYS A 590 13.28 9.71 17.62
N TYR A 591 14.59 9.75 17.89
CA TYR A 591 15.53 10.62 17.15
C TYR A 591 16.82 9.92 16.71
N SER A 592 17.23 8.85 17.39
CA SER A 592 18.46 8.13 17.05
C SER A 592 18.32 6.68 17.49
N SER A 593 17.85 5.84 16.56
CA SER A 593 17.63 4.42 16.81
C SER A 593 18.96 3.66 16.88
N PRO A 594 19.25 2.94 17.96
CA PRO A 594 20.41 2.05 18.04
C PRO A 594 20.31 0.94 17.00
N ALA A 595 21.36 0.77 16.20
CA ALA A 595 21.49 -0.25 15.18
C ALA A 595 22.27 -1.46 15.71
N LEU A 596 21.74 -2.66 15.47
CA LEU A 596 22.49 -3.90 15.68
C LEU A 596 23.69 -3.89 14.74
N THR A 597 24.89 -3.85 15.30
CA THR A 597 26.13 -3.68 14.54
C THR A 597 27.02 -4.89 14.76
N ALA A 598 27.56 -5.46 13.70
CA ALA A 598 28.53 -6.53 13.81
C ALA A 598 29.94 -5.97 14.02
N THR A 599 30.78 -6.77 14.67
CA THR A 599 32.23 -6.69 14.65
C THR A 599 32.76 -8.06 14.25
N ALA A 600 34.06 -8.22 14.04
CA ALA A 600 34.64 -9.49 13.59
C ALA A 600 34.21 -10.72 14.44
N LYS A 601 34.02 -10.56 15.76
CA LYS A 601 33.70 -11.68 16.68
C LYS A 601 32.61 -11.40 17.71
N ALA A 602 31.87 -10.31 17.55
CA ALA A 602 30.84 -9.89 18.50
C ALA A 602 29.79 -9.00 17.82
N ILE A 603 28.70 -8.75 18.52
CA ILE A 603 27.78 -7.65 18.19
C ILE A 603 28.04 -6.46 19.12
N THR A 604 27.67 -5.28 18.65
CA THR A 604 27.66 -4.03 19.41
C THR A 604 26.43 -3.20 19.00
N GLU A 605 26.26 -2.05 19.63
CA GLU A 605 25.34 -1.01 19.19
C GLU A 605 26.12 0.17 18.59
N SER A 606 25.52 0.81 17.59
CA SER A 606 25.94 2.13 17.10
C SER A 606 24.73 2.94 16.66
N LYS A 607 24.88 4.25 16.46
CA LYS A 607 23.78 5.08 15.94
C LYS A 607 23.48 4.69 14.50
N TYR A 608 22.21 4.60 14.13
CA TYR A 608 21.79 4.36 12.75
C TYR A 608 22.51 5.29 11.77
N ASP A 609 23.13 4.68 10.76
CA ASP A 609 23.73 5.35 9.62
C ASP A 609 23.09 4.83 8.32
N ALA A 610 22.45 5.73 7.59
CA ALA A 610 21.78 5.45 6.32
C ALA A 610 22.74 5.36 5.11
N SER A 611 24.04 5.56 5.32
CA SER A 611 25.07 5.44 4.30
C SER A 611 25.16 4.01 3.75
N ASN A 612 25.55 3.86 2.48
CA ASN A 612 25.75 2.51 1.91
C ASN A 612 27.00 1.85 2.51
N GLU A 613 27.89 2.67 3.05
CA GLU A 613 29.19 2.35 3.63
C GLU A 613 29.07 1.77 5.04
N ALA A 614 27.92 1.92 5.70
CA ALA A 614 27.61 1.37 7.02
C ALA A 614 27.34 -0.16 7.00
N THR A 615 28.17 -0.93 6.30
CA THR A 615 27.98 -2.37 6.06
C THR A 615 28.01 -3.21 7.33
N ALA A 616 28.71 -2.78 8.38
CA ALA A 616 28.63 -3.41 9.71
C ALA A 616 27.23 -3.35 10.36
N GLN A 617 26.37 -2.41 9.95
CA GLN A 617 24.99 -2.30 10.45
C GLN A 617 23.96 -3.05 9.59
N GLN A 618 24.37 -3.53 8.41
CA GLN A 618 23.49 -4.15 7.43
C GLN A 618 23.51 -5.68 7.59
N TRP A 619 22.31 -6.28 7.63
CA TRP A 619 22.11 -7.70 7.84
C TRP A 619 21.26 -8.29 6.72
N PHE A 620 21.79 -9.30 6.04
CA PHE A 620 20.99 -10.19 5.21
C PHE A 620 20.13 -11.08 6.11
N ILE A 621 18.85 -11.16 5.79
CA ILE A 621 17.89 -12.06 6.43
C ILE A 621 17.56 -13.15 5.41
N LEU A 622 18.13 -14.33 5.60
CA LEU A 622 18.14 -15.43 4.61
C LEU A 622 17.20 -16.56 5.03
N THR A 623 16.50 -17.16 4.08
CA THR A 623 15.84 -18.47 4.29
C THR A 623 16.87 -19.60 4.28
N ALA A 624 16.47 -20.81 4.68
CA ALA A 624 17.31 -22.00 4.51
C ALA A 624 17.67 -22.23 3.03
N ASP A 625 16.69 -22.17 2.13
CA ASP A 625 16.91 -22.35 0.69
C ASP A 625 17.89 -21.31 0.12
N GLU A 626 17.75 -20.04 0.50
CA GLU A 626 18.67 -18.98 0.05
C GLU A 626 20.09 -19.21 0.58
N LEU A 627 20.21 -19.64 1.84
CA LEU A 627 21.49 -19.98 2.43
C LEU A 627 22.12 -21.19 1.71
N GLU A 628 21.35 -22.22 1.36
CA GLU A 628 21.82 -23.39 0.60
C GLU A 628 22.42 -23.02 -0.75
N THR A 629 21.86 -22.01 -1.44
CA THR A 629 22.38 -21.52 -2.73
C THR A 629 23.74 -20.81 -2.64
N LEU A 630 24.15 -20.36 -1.45
CA LEU A 630 25.47 -19.80 -1.23
C LEU A 630 26.49 -20.96 -1.25
N THR A 631 27.30 -21.03 -2.30
CA THR A 631 28.37 -22.03 -2.41
C THR A 631 29.44 -21.82 -1.34
N THR A 632 29.75 -22.87 -0.60
CA THR A 632 31.07 -23.03 0.03
C THR A 632 32.02 -23.46 -1.08
N SER A 633 32.65 -22.51 -1.77
CA SER A 633 33.82 -22.81 -2.59
C SER A 633 34.99 -23.11 -1.67
N ILE A 634 35.07 -24.39 -1.27
CA ILE A 634 36.25 -25.27 -1.28
C ILE A 634 35.65 -26.62 -0.86
N GLU A 635 35.50 -27.55 -1.82
CA GLU A 635 35.60 -28.96 -1.49
C GLU A 635 36.86 -29.11 -0.65
N GLU A 636 36.73 -29.58 0.59
CA GLU A 636 37.85 -29.90 1.46
C GLU A 636 38.92 -30.62 0.64
N ALA A 637 40.02 -29.93 0.32
CA ALA A 637 41.21 -30.65 -0.09
C ALA A 637 41.58 -31.51 1.13
N PRO A 638 41.50 -32.86 1.04
CA PRO A 638 41.88 -33.69 2.16
C PRO A 638 43.30 -33.30 2.54
N LYS A 639 43.55 -33.07 3.83
CA LYS A 639 44.90 -32.86 4.36
C LYS A 639 45.80 -33.96 3.79
N ALA A 640 46.64 -33.60 2.83
CA ALA A 640 47.61 -34.52 2.28
C ALA A 640 48.61 -34.84 3.39
N THR A 641 48.46 -36.03 3.98
CA THR A 641 49.55 -36.72 4.64
C THR A 641 50.67 -36.90 3.62
N GLU A 642 51.86 -36.45 3.99
CA GLU A 642 53.08 -36.66 3.21
C GLU A 642 53.25 -38.15 2.88
N SER A 643 53.33 -38.50 1.59
CA SER A 643 54.01 -39.71 1.14
C SER A 643 54.61 -39.54 -0.26
N THR A 644 55.93 -39.35 -0.28
CA THR A 644 56.93 -39.84 -1.27
C THR A 644 56.47 -40.28 -2.67
N HIS A 645 56.86 -39.44 -3.65
CA HIS A 645 57.25 -39.67 -5.06
C HIS A 645 56.76 -40.89 -5.88
N SER A 646 56.12 -40.57 -7.01
CA SER A 646 56.36 -41.18 -8.33
C SER A 646 56.34 -40.08 -9.40
N THR A 647 57.46 -39.85 -10.11
CA THR A 647 57.60 -38.86 -11.19
C THR A 647 57.02 -39.38 -12.51
N ASP A 648 55.73 -39.63 -12.54
CA ASP A 648 55.05 -40.05 -13.76
C ASP A 648 54.71 -38.83 -14.63
N ILE A 649 55.06 -38.90 -15.92
CA ILE A 649 54.80 -37.86 -16.93
C ILE A 649 53.62 -38.32 -17.78
N TYR A 650 52.62 -37.47 -17.99
CA TYR A 650 51.45 -37.77 -18.82
C TYR A 650 51.33 -36.76 -19.97
N ASP A 651 50.81 -37.19 -21.12
CA ASP A 651 50.39 -36.27 -22.18
C ASP A 651 49.07 -35.56 -21.84
N LEU A 652 48.67 -34.59 -22.65
CA LEU A 652 47.42 -33.83 -22.46
C LEU A 652 46.15 -34.69 -22.64
N GLN A 653 46.29 -35.92 -23.14
CA GLN A 653 45.20 -36.89 -23.26
C GLN A 653 45.18 -37.89 -22.08
N GLY A 654 46.02 -37.67 -21.05
CA GLY A 654 46.06 -38.47 -19.83
C GLY A 654 46.81 -39.80 -19.99
N ARG A 655 47.57 -39.99 -21.07
CA ARG A 655 48.35 -41.23 -21.29
C ARG A 655 49.74 -41.07 -20.69
N LYS A 656 50.19 -42.09 -19.96
CA LYS A 656 51.52 -42.12 -19.34
C LYS A 656 52.61 -42.20 -20.41
N VAL A 657 53.60 -41.31 -20.32
CA VAL A 657 54.74 -41.20 -21.23
C VAL A 657 55.95 -41.88 -20.58
N ASN A 658 56.28 -43.09 -21.02
CA ASN A 658 57.37 -43.91 -20.46
C ASN A 658 58.75 -43.54 -21.05
N THR A 659 59.15 -42.26 -21.03
CA THR A 659 60.51 -41.86 -21.39
C THR A 659 61.06 -40.82 -20.40
N ALA A 660 62.29 -41.03 -19.91
CA ALA A 660 62.94 -40.10 -18.96
C ALA A 660 63.15 -38.68 -19.52
N SER A 661 63.15 -38.55 -20.86
CA SER A 661 63.12 -37.29 -21.61
C SER A 661 62.04 -37.35 -22.69
N PRO A 662 60.88 -36.68 -22.50
CA PRO A 662 59.90 -36.50 -23.56
C PRO A 662 60.45 -35.60 -24.68
N ARG A 663 59.92 -35.73 -25.91
CA ARG A 663 60.18 -34.75 -26.98
C ARG A 663 59.54 -33.40 -26.61
N HIS A 664 59.96 -32.31 -27.25
CA HIS A 664 59.41 -30.98 -26.95
C HIS A 664 57.87 -30.97 -27.02
N GLY A 665 57.23 -30.51 -25.95
CA GLY A 665 55.79 -30.60 -25.80
C GLY A 665 55.28 -30.20 -24.43
N ILE A 666 53.96 -30.24 -24.28
CA ILE A 666 53.27 -29.92 -23.03
C ILE A 666 52.87 -31.22 -22.35
N TYR A 667 53.26 -31.36 -21.08
CA TYR A 667 53.02 -32.55 -20.27
C TYR A 667 52.41 -32.21 -18.92
N ILE A 668 51.82 -33.20 -18.27
CA ILE A 668 51.38 -33.13 -16.89
C ILE A 668 52.35 -33.95 -16.04
N VAL A 669 53.02 -33.29 -15.08
CA VAL A 669 53.95 -33.91 -14.13
C VAL A 669 53.54 -33.51 -12.73
N ASN A 670 53.31 -34.49 -11.85
CA ASN A 670 52.80 -34.27 -10.49
C ASN A 670 51.55 -33.37 -10.47
N GLY A 671 50.63 -33.57 -11.44
CA GLY A 671 49.38 -32.79 -11.55
C GLY A 671 49.55 -31.36 -12.08
N ARG A 672 50.76 -30.95 -12.49
CA ARG A 672 51.01 -29.62 -13.05
C ARG A 672 51.38 -29.68 -14.51
N LYS A 673 50.84 -28.74 -15.29
CA LYS A 673 51.20 -28.53 -16.68
C LYS A 673 52.62 -27.95 -16.75
N VAL A 674 53.52 -28.66 -17.42
CA VAL A 674 54.90 -28.23 -17.68
C VAL A 674 55.19 -28.29 -19.17
N VAL A 675 55.97 -27.33 -19.65
CA VAL A 675 56.48 -27.30 -21.02
C VAL A 675 57.90 -27.84 -20.96
N LYS A 676 58.18 -28.92 -21.70
CA LYS A 676 59.51 -29.52 -21.81
C LYS A 676 60.05 -29.37 -23.22
#